data_AF-A0A087NBL2-F1
#
_entry.id   AF-A0A087NBL2-F1
#
_cell.length_a   1.000
_cell.length_b   1.000
_cell.length_c   1.000
_cell.angle_alpha   90.00
_cell.angle_beta   90.00
_cell.angle_gamma   90.00
#
_symmetry.space_group_name_H-M   'P 1'
#
loop_
_entity.id
_entity.type
_entity.pdbx_description
1 polymer ?
#
loop_
_entity_poly.entity_id
_entity_poly.type
_entity_poly.pdbx_seq_one_letter_code
_entity_poly.pdbx_strand_id
1 'polypeptide(L)'
;MQIKRLKLSGFKSFVDATELRIEPGLTGIVGPNGCGKSNLLEAIRWVMGESSARSMRGGGMEDVIFAGTATRPQRDFAQVSLLTVQEQGELFSAVDVGADGELEVTRRIERGAGSAYRANGKDVRARDVALIFADAATGPHSPALVSQGRIAAVIAARPQERRAMLEEAAGIAGLHVRRKDAEQKLRAAEANLARLDEILIDMDARANNLRRQARAAERYIRLSDQIRVAEARVLFARWREANASAEAARADAKQADHNVHIAQQAQVAAVAQAQEAVTLLADKRAAAQQARENASEAGHRLQTLRTQRDAVVRRLQDLVQQSVRLEEDRAREGTLANDAAEAIARLTAEISGLKARIAETETLRPDFAARIAAAESGARDAELDLAKAMAKQAGEQAELRVAEAALVAARTRLERAEREASRLAAEAAALPDAAPLEAQRAEAVARQQQASLDRDAAEAMIREAEAARQSASEARALAQAALSSARAALAALDSEAVALRRAVDSGSGGRARALDQVKAAPGYERALAAALGDDLESPIAPEGKRRWAGAQAQSDDPALPEGCESLADHISAPPELVRRLAQIGFAEQDAGQMLRVGQRLVTRDGQMRRWDGYVAIEGGAAAAERLIRLNRLEAIVAARPALATEVDAAQDAEQAARASEQAASDAMAAGRTRLTQAEQQQRAALRAADEATTALERLSGRREGVEERLIEARRDCDSARAELDMAQAARTAMPDGADTRALVAALTQASEKTRAAVSQLQADKALADRALSSDRERQAAAEAEIKSWRGRAGEAAKRIGAMVARGEAIATERTTIEDQPDSLAQAIAALDDQGAALAEAAETARRAEYEAEATLRTAEHRAAQTGEMLAAAREARATAVARAEAADEKRIETNRLSGERFECPPPLLPEKLGFASADIRIAQTEQAEHDRFVAERERIGPVNLVAAQELGELEASQAASRAESEELTQAIHRLRGSIGSLNREGRQRLLAAFEAVDGHFRRLFTTLFNGGQAHLELIDSDDPLEAGLEIMAQPPGKKLAALTLLSGGEQALTAVALIFGLFLTNPAPICVLDEVDAPLDDANVERFCDLLDAMVAQTQTRYLIVTHNAVSMARMHRLFGVTMVEQGVSRLVSVNLQSAEALLAAE
;
A
#
# COMPACT_ATOMS: atom_id res chain seq x y z
N MET A 1 24.17 -63.64 -35.47
CA MET A 1 23.85 -63.85 -34.03
C MET A 1 23.68 -65.34 -33.66
N GLN A 2 24.01 -65.79 -32.43
CA GLN A 2 23.73 -67.13 -31.86
C GLN A 2 23.30 -67.06 -30.37
N ILE A 3 22.34 -67.91 -29.93
CA ILE A 3 21.86 -67.92 -28.52
C ILE A 3 22.53 -69.03 -27.71
N LYS A 4 23.26 -68.69 -26.66
CA LYS A 4 24.01 -69.66 -25.82
C LYS A 4 23.26 -70.09 -24.57
N ARG A 5 22.57 -69.16 -23.90
CA ARG A 5 22.07 -69.40 -22.54
C ARG A 5 20.84 -68.56 -22.24
N LEU A 6 19.86 -69.18 -21.58
CA LEU A 6 18.71 -68.54 -20.97
C LEU A 6 18.83 -68.65 -19.44
N LYS A 7 18.73 -67.52 -18.75
CA LYS A 7 18.60 -67.45 -17.29
C LYS A 7 17.26 -66.83 -16.94
N LEU A 8 16.57 -67.40 -15.96
CA LEU A 8 15.32 -66.84 -15.45
C LEU A 8 15.23 -67.01 -13.93
N SER A 9 14.62 -66.02 -13.28
CA SER A 9 14.45 -65.97 -11.83
C SER A 9 13.14 -65.25 -11.49
N GLY A 10 12.35 -65.82 -10.57
CA GLY A 10 11.05 -65.28 -10.17
C GLY A 10 9.99 -65.25 -11.29
N PHE A 11 10.23 -65.98 -12.39
CA PHE A 11 9.40 -65.93 -13.59
C PHE A 11 8.38 -67.08 -13.58
N LYS A 12 7.09 -66.73 -13.44
CA LYS A 12 5.98 -67.69 -13.32
C LYS A 12 6.31 -68.82 -12.35
N SER A 13 6.32 -70.07 -12.78
CA SER A 13 6.59 -71.24 -11.93
C SER A 13 8.07 -71.42 -11.56
N PHE A 14 9.00 -70.66 -12.12
CA PHE A 14 10.44 -70.78 -11.84
C PHE A 14 10.88 -69.73 -10.80
N VAL A 15 10.77 -70.11 -9.53
CA VAL A 15 11.04 -69.25 -8.37
C VAL A 15 12.53 -69.03 -8.12
N ASP A 16 13.33 -70.08 -8.28
CA ASP A 16 14.77 -70.05 -8.09
C ASP A 16 15.50 -69.82 -9.41
N ALA A 17 16.70 -69.22 -9.34
CA ALA A 17 17.51 -68.92 -10.50
C ALA A 17 17.81 -70.21 -11.29
N THR A 18 17.26 -70.28 -12.50
CA THR A 18 17.36 -71.46 -13.36
C THR A 18 18.11 -71.09 -14.62
N GLU A 19 19.07 -71.93 -15.00
CA GLU A 19 19.90 -71.77 -16.20
C GLU A 19 19.62 -72.91 -17.18
N LEU A 20 19.25 -72.56 -18.41
CA LEU A 20 19.10 -73.48 -19.54
C LEU A 20 20.21 -73.19 -20.56
N ARG A 21 21.03 -74.20 -20.83
CA ARG A 21 22.08 -74.15 -21.85
C ARG A 21 21.53 -74.63 -23.18
N ILE A 22 21.73 -73.84 -24.23
CA ILE A 22 21.21 -74.12 -25.56
C ILE A 22 22.44 -74.41 -26.43
N GLU A 23 22.65 -75.68 -26.77
CA GLU A 23 23.80 -76.16 -27.55
C GLU A 23 23.37 -76.57 -28.98
N PRO A 24 24.32 -76.77 -29.93
CA PRO A 24 24.00 -77.26 -31.27
C PRO A 24 23.30 -78.63 -31.25
N GLY A 25 22.34 -78.85 -32.15
CA GLY A 25 21.52 -80.07 -32.25
C GLY A 25 20.11 -79.93 -31.65
N LEU A 26 19.44 -81.08 -31.44
CA LEU A 26 18.09 -81.14 -30.88
C LEU A 26 18.13 -81.20 -29.34
N THR A 27 17.55 -80.19 -28.70
CA THR A 27 17.39 -80.13 -27.24
C THR A 27 15.91 -80.30 -26.89
N GLY A 28 15.55 -81.43 -26.29
CA GLY A 28 14.18 -81.70 -25.85
C GLY A 28 13.91 -81.18 -24.44
N ILE A 29 12.74 -80.60 -24.21
CA ILE A 29 12.21 -80.24 -22.88
C ILE A 29 11.02 -81.14 -22.59
N VAL A 30 11.11 -81.93 -21.53
CA VAL A 30 10.14 -82.99 -21.19
C VAL A 30 9.66 -82.84 -19.75
N GLY A 31 8.47 -83.35 -19.45
CA GLY A 31 7.92 -83.32 -18.10
C GLY A 31 6.39 -83.47 -18.08
N PRO A 32 5.77 -83.73 -16.91
CA PRO A 32 4.33 -83.92 -16.78
C PRO A 32 3.52 -82.71 -17.28
N ASN A 33 2.28 -82.92 -17.69
CA ASN A 33 1.40 -81.80 -18.06
C ASN A 33 1.19 -80.87 -16.86
N GLY A 34 1.29 -79.55 -17.10
CA GLY A 34 1.20 -78.54 -16.04
C GLY A 34 2.47 -78.26 -15.25
N CYS A 35 3.63 -78.87 -15.56
CA CYS A 35 4.88 -78.62 -14.84
C CYS A 35 5.64 -77.33 -15.21
N GLY A 36 5.08 -76.49 -16.09
CA GLY A 36 5.67 -75.19 -16.47
C GLY A 36 6.60 -75.20 -17.69
N LYS A 37 6.57 -76.24 -18.54
CA LYS A 37 7.42 -76.34 -19.76
C LYS A 37 7.28 -75.14 -20.70
N SER A 38 6.04 -74.74 -21.00
CA SER A 38 5.76 -73.61 -21.90
C SER A 38 6.20 -72.25 -21.34
N ASN A 39 6.43 -72.14 -20.02
CA ASN A 39 6.94 -70.91 -19.41
C ASN A 39 8.38 -70.58 -19.85
N LEU A 40 9.16 -71.58 -20.29
CA LEU A 40 10.51 -71.36 -20.83
C LEU A 40 10.48 -70.66 -22.20
N LEU A 41 9.54 -71.04 -23.07
CA LEU A 41 9.32 -70.38 -24.36
C LEU A 41 8.80 -68.95 -24.16
N GLU A 42 7.85 -68.77 -23.23
CA GLU A 42 7.34 -67.46 -22.86
C GLU A 42 8.44 -66.54 -22.31
N ALA A 43 9.37 -67.07 -21.51
CA ALA A 43 10.53 -66.30 -21.03
C ALA A 43 11.39 -65.78 -22.19
N ILE A 44 11.66 -66.62 -23.21
CA ILE A 44 12.41 -66.22 -24.41
C ILE A 44 11.66 -65.14 -25.20
N ARG A 45 10.35 -65.28 -25.42
CA ARG A 45 9.54 -64.24 -26.11
C ARG A 45 9.50 -62.91 -25.34
N TRP A 46 9.39 -62.99 -24.02
CA TRP A 46 9.32 -61.82 -23.16
C TRP A 46 10.61 -61.01 -23.18
N VAL A 47 11.78 -61.65 -23.07
CA VAL A 47 13.06 -60.95 -23.15
C VAL A 47 13.36 -60.41 -24.57
N MET A 48 12.81 -61.02 -25.61
CA MET A 48 12.96 -60.56 -27.01
C MET A 48 12.07 -59.37 -27.40
N GLY A 49 11.07 -58.98 -26.60
CA GLY A 49 10.25 -57.79 -26.90
C GLY A 49 8.74 -57.90 -26.69
N GLU A 50 8.20 -59.08 -26.30
CA GLU A 50 6.75 -59.26 -26.18
C GLU A 50 6.15 -58.38 -25.07
N SER A 51 5.21 -57.50 -25.42
CA SER A 51 4.58 -56.53 -24.50
C SER A 51 3.10 -56.80 -24.22
N SER A 52 2.52 -57.82 -24.87
CA SER A 52 1.13 -58.24 -24.66
C SER A 52 1.02 -59.24 -23.52
N ALA A 53 0.37 -58.84 -22.41
CA ALA A 53 0.05 -59.74 -21.30
C ALA A 53 -0.82 -60.94 -21.74
N ARG A 54 -1.69 -60.73 -22.72
CA ARG A 54 -2.54 -61.78 -23.31
C ARG A 54 -1.72 -62.84 -24.07
N SER A 55 -0.68 -62.42 -24.79
CA SER A 55 0.26 -63.33 -25.49
C SER A 55 1.04 -64.20 -24.49
N MET A 56 1.30 -63.63 -23.31
CA MET A 56 1.99 -64.26 -22.18
C MET A 56 1.06 -65.06 -21.24
N ARG A 57 -0.18 -65.37 -21.65
CA ARG A 57 -1.18 -66.12 -20.84
C ARG A 57 -1.45 -65.50 -19.45
N GLY A 58 -1.52 -64.17 -19.35
CA GLY A 58 -1.86 -63.41 -18.12
C GLY A 58 -2.90 -62.32 -18.36
N GLY A 59 -3.50 -61.79 -17.29
CA GLY A 59 -4.43 -60.65 -17.29
C GLY A 59 -3.73 -59.28 -17.25
N GLY A 60 -2.52 -59.23 -16.68
CA GLY A 60 -1.62 -58.07 -16.65
C GLY A 60 -0.16 -58.47 -16.84
N MET A 61 0.72 -57.52 -17.17
CA MET A 61 2.14 -57.81 -17.39
C MET A 61 2.86 -58.23 -16.10
N GLU A 62 2.33 -57.87 -14.93
CA GLU A 62 2.84 -58.31 -13.62
C GLU A 62 2.57 -59.79 -13.33
N ASP A 63 1.67 -60.45 -14.09
CA ASP A 63 1.36 -61.87 -13.92
C ASP A 63 2.50 -62.80 -14.39
N VAL A 64 3.56 -62.23 -14.98
CA VAL A 64 4.80 -62.97 -15.24
C VAL A 64 5.64 -63.16 -13.97
N ILE A 65 5.34 -62.44 -12.88
CA ILE A 65 5.99 -62.55 -11.59
C ILE A 65 5.35 -63.68 -10.78
N PHE A 66 6.16 -64.55 -10.18
CA PHE A 66 5.68 -65.63 -9.32
C PHE A 66 4.70 -65.11 -8.24
N ALA A 67 3.48 -65.62 -8.27
CA ALA A 67 2.37 -65.18 -7.42
C ALA A 67 2.34 -65.83 -6.02
N GLY A 68 3.30 -66.69 -5.68
CA GLY A 68 3.36 -67.41 -4.42
C GLY A 68 2.65 -68.77 -4.44
N THR A 69 2.99 -69.64 -3.49
CA THR A 69 2.32 -70.90 -3.20
C THR A 69 2.05 -71.02 -1.69
N ALA A 70 1.36 -72.06 -1.23
CA ALA A 70 1.10 -72.27 0.20
C ALA A 70 2.38 -72.38 1.06
N THR A 71 3.51 -72.76 0.46
CA THR A 71 4.81 -72.96 1.14
C THR A 71 5.87 -71.91 0.78
N ARG A 72 5.62 -71.05 -0.23
CA ARG A 72 6.59 -70.04 -0.71
C ARG A 72 5.93 -68.68 -0.91
N PRO A 73 6.50 -67.58 -0.38
CA PRO A 73 5.96 -66.23 -0.60
C PRO A 73 6.05 -65.83 -2.08
N GLN A 74 5.17 -64.93 -2.51
CA GLN A 74 5.25 -64.28 -3.82
C GLN A 74 6.59 -63.55 -3.99
N ARG A 75 7.05 -63.40 -5.24
CA ARG A 75 8.24 -62.58 -5.55
C ARG A 75 7.82 -61.15 -5.90
N ASP A 76 8.70 -60.20 -5.61
CA ASP A 76 8.51 -58.78 -5.95
C ASP A 76 8.93 -58.45 -7.39
N PHE A 77 9.75 -59.31 -7.99
CA PHE A 77 10.26 -59.13 -9.34
C PHE A 77 10.39 -60.45 -10.11
N ALA A 78 10.36 -60.33 -11.43
CA ALA A 78 10.79 -61.37 -12.36
C ALA A 78 11.90 -60.84 -13.26
N GLN A 79 12.90 -61.68 -13.52
CA GLN A 79 14.04 -61.34 -14.37
C GLN A 79 14.34 -62.49 -15.33
N VAL A 80 14.50 -62.14 -16.60
CA VAL A 80 14.95 -63.07 -17.65
C VAL A 80 16.14 -62.44 -18.38
N SER A 81 17.20 -63.21 -18.54
CA SER A 81 18.42 -62.81 -19.24
C SER A 81 18.75 -63.81 -20.34
N LEU A 82 19.04 -63.30 -21.54
CA LEU A 82 19.41 -64.07 -22.71
C LEU A 82 20.83 -63.70 -23.12
N LEU A 83 21.73 -64.68 -23.12
CA LEU A 83 23.10 -64.50 -23.60
C LEU A 83 23.18 -64.88 -25.08
N THR A 84 23.59 -63.90 -25.89
CA THR A 84 23.80 -64.06 -27.33
C THR A 84 25.25 -63.77 -27.68
N VAL A 85 25.74 -64.35 -28.77
CA VAL A 85 27.08 -64.10 -29.33
C VAL A 85 26.95 -63.72 -30.79
N GLN A 86 27.68 -62.69 -31.18
CA GLN A 86 27.69 -62.16 -32.55
C GLN A 86 28.90 -62.68 -33.31
N GLU A 87 28.75 -62.85 -34.63
CA GLU A 87 29.90 -63.06 -35.53
C GLU A 87 30.47 -61.70 -35.95
N GLN A 88 31.78 -61.65 -36.21
CA GLN A 88 32.48 -60.41 -36.58
C GLN A 88 31.92 -59.83 -37.89
N GLY A 89 31.27 -58.66 -37.82
CA GLY A 89 30.79 -57.90 -38.99
C GLY A 89 29.35 -57.36 -38.91
N GLU A 90 28.54 -57.80 -37.94
CA GLU A 90 27.17 -57.28 -37.72
C GLU A 90 27.20 -55.98 -36.87
N LEU A 91 26.82 -54.83 -37.46
CA LEU A 91 26.79 -53.52 -36.77
C LEU A 91 25.38 -53.20 -36.24
N PHE A 92 25.18 -53.31 -34.91
CA PHE A 92 24.02 -52.75 -34.23
C PHE A 92 24.38 -51.39 -33.63
N SER A 93 24.00 -50.29 -34.28
CA SER A 93 24.45 -48.93 -33.91
C SER A 93 23.88 -48.38 -32.60
N ALA A 94 22.99 -49.13 -31.91
CA ALA A 94 22.22 -48.64 -30.77
C ALA A 94 22.68 -49.18 -29.41
N VAL A 95 23.50 -50.23 -29.37
CA VAL A 95 23.87 -50.93 -28.11
C VAL A 95 25.35 -51.34 -28.13
N ASP A 96 26.03 -51.10 -27.01
CA ASP A 96 27.44 -51.43 -26.79
C ASP A 96 27.64 -52.95 -26.71
N VAL A 97 28.32 -53.54 -27.71
CA VAL A 97 28.69 -54.96 -27.74
C VAL A 97 30.04 -55.14 -27.06
N GLY A 98 30.18 -56.13 -26.18
CA GLY A 98 31.46 -56.40 -25.50
C GLY A 98 32.57 -56.81 -26.48
N ALA A 99 33.84 -56.65 -26.07
CA ALA A 99 35.01 -56.97 -26.90
C ALA A 99 35.04 -58.44 -27.41
N ASP A 100 34.39 -59.35 -26.69
CA ASP A 100 34.29 -60.78 -27.01
C ASP A 100 33.08 -61.13 -27.92
N GLY A 101 32.33 -60.12 -28.40
CA GLY A 101 31.14 -60.32 -29.23
C GLY A 101 29.91 -60.82 -28.47
N GLU A 102 29.95 -60.88 -27.14
CA GLU A 102 28.83 -61.30 -26.30
C GLU A 102 27.89 -60.13 -25.97
N LEU A 103 26.58 -60.42 -26.02
CA LEU A 103 25.51 -59.50 -25.66
C LEU A 103 24.51 -60.21 -24.75
N GLU A 104 24.45 -59.78 -23.49
CA GLU A 104 23.45 -60.23 -22.52
C GLU A 104 22.29 -59.22 -22.44
N VAL A 105 21.13 -59.63 -22.96
CA VAL A 105 19.89 -58.84 -22.87
C VAL A 105 19.11 -59.32 -21.67
N THR A 106 18.83 -58.42 -20.73
CA THR A 106 18.06 -58.68 -19.52
C THR A 106 16.80 -57.84 -19.50
N ARG A 107 15.66 -58.48 -19.25
CA ARG A 107 14.39 -57.80 -18.95
C ARG A 107 14.01 -58.09 -17.51
N ARG A 108 13.69 -57.03 -16.76
CA ARG A 108 13.24 -57.11 -15.36
C ARG A 108 11.92 -56.37 -15.22
N ILE A 109 11.02 -56.91 -14.41
CA ILE A 109 9.77 -56.25 -14.02
C ILE A 109 9.59 -56.36 -12.52
N GLU A 110 9.15 -55.27 -11.91
CA GLU A 110 8.90 -55.14 -10.47
C GLU A 110 7.45 -54.70 -10.25
N ARG A 111 6.79 -55.27 -9.24
CA ARG A 111 5.39 -54.93 -8.91
C ARG A 111 5.27 -53.44 -8.61
N GLY A 112 4.43 -52.73 -9.36
CA GLY A 112 4.19 -51.29 -9.21
C GLY A 112 5.26 -50.35 -9.80
N ALA A 113 6.40 -50.85 -10.28
CA ALA A 113 7.49 -50.03 -10.84
C ALA A 113 7.70 -50.21 -12.36
N GLY A 114 6.98 -51.15 -13.00
CA GLY A 114 7.02 -51.35 -14.45
C GLY A 114 8.17 -52.25 -14.93
N SER A 115 8.33 -52.36 -16.25
CA SER A 115 9.33 -53.23 -16.90
C SER A 115 10.48 -52.42 -17.49
N ALA A 116 11.72 -52.84 -17.22
CA ALA A 116 12.94 -52.22 -17.71
C ALA A 116 13.81 -53.22 -18.49
N TYR A 117 14.51 -52.71 -19.50
CA TYR A 117 15.48 -53.46 -20.31
C TYR A 117 16.90 -53.01 -19.99
N ARG A 118 17.80 -53.99 -19.89
CA ARG A 118 19.24 -53.78 -19.77
C ARG A 118 19.98 -54.60 -20.81
N ALA A 119 20.98 -54.00 -21.45
CA ALA A 119 21.93 -54.69 -22.31
C ALA A 119 23.32 -54.54 -21.70
N ASN A 120 23.99 -55.66 -21.40
CA ASN A 120 25.31 -55.67 -20.73
C ASN A 120 25.35 -54.78 -19.47
N GLY A 121 24.23 -54.71 -18.74
CA GLY A 121 24.08 -53.91 -17.51
C GLY A 121 23.65 -52.45 -17.68
N LYS A 122 23.63 -51.89 -18.88
CA LYS A 122 23.17 -50.50 -19.16
C LYS A 122 21.68 -50.49 -19.51
N ASP A 123 20.93 -49.50 -19.00
CA ASP A 123 19.52 -49.32 -19.34
C ASP A 123 19.38 -48.95 -20.83
N VAL A 124 18.52 -49.69 -21.54
CA VAL A 124 18.28 -49.51 -22.98
C VAL A 124 16.77 -49.42 -23.24
N ARG A 125 16.37 -48.73 -24.32
CA ARG A 125 14.95 -48.61 -24.64
C ARG A 125 14.42 -49.94 -25.18
N ALA A 126 13.20 -50.29 -24.84
CA ALA A 126 12.54 -51.50 -25.35
C ALA A 126 12.52 -51.55 -26.89
N ARG A 127 12.39 -50.39 -27.55
CA ARG A 127 12.44 -50.26 -29.02
C ARG A 127 13.79 -50.65 -29.62
N ASP A 128 14.89 -50.33 -28.94
CA ASP A 128 16.24 -50.64 -29.42
C ASP A 128 16.51 -52.15 -29.31
N VAL A 129 16.04 -52.79 -28.23
CA VAL A 129 16.10 -54.25 -28.06
C VAL A 129 15.24 -54.99 -29.10
N ALA A 130 14.03 -54.50 -29.37
CA ALA A 130 13.17 -55.07 -30.40
C ALA A 130 13.78 -54.99 -31.80
N LEU A 131 14.53 -53.92 -32.10
CA LEU A 131 15.21 -53.75 -33.38
C LEU A 131 16.39 -54.73 -33.55
N ILE A 132 17.17 -54.96 -32.49
CA ILE A 132 18.30 -55.91 -32.50
C ILE A 132 17.83 -57.32 -32.87
N PHE A 133 16.75 -57.78 -32.23
CA PHE A 133 16.17 -59.09 -32.46
C PHE A 133 15.45 -59.20 -33.81
N ALA A 134 14.84 -58.11 -34.30
CA ALA A 134 14.25 -58.07 -35.64
C ALA A 134 15.30 -58.13 -36.77
N ASP A 135 16.42 -57.40 -36.61
CA ASP A 135 17.53 -57.40 -37.57
C ASP A 135 18.26 -58.77 -37.59
N ALA A 136 18.22 -59.52 -36.49
CA ALA A 136 18.73 -60.91 -36.38
C ALA A 136 17.70 -62.00 -36.75
N ALA A 137 16.60 -61.63 -37.42
CA ALA A 137 15.50 -62.54 -37.81
C ALA A 137 14.86 -63.34 -36.66
N THR A 138 15.04 -62.89 -35.41
CA THR A 138 14.62 -63.58 -34.18
C THR A 138 13.91 -62.63 -33.22
N GLY A 139 12.74 -62.14 -33.61
CA GLY A 139 11.84 -61.38 -32.75
C GLY A 139 10.82 -62.24 -31.97
N PRO A 140 10.03 -61.63 -31.07
CA PRO A 140 8.99 -62.33 -30.30
C PRO A 140 7.87 -62.94 -31.16
N HIS A 141 7.74 -62.49 -32.41
CA HIS A 141 6.77 -63.00 -33.39
C HIS A 141 7.40 -63.86 -34.50
N SER A 142 8.72 -64.11 -34.42
CA SER A 142 9.48 -64.85 -35.43
C SER A 142 8.83 -66.20 -35.74
N PRO A 143 8.74 -66.59 -37.03
CA PRO A 143 8.23 -67.89 -37.42
C PRO A 143 9.02 -69.07 -36.82
N ALA A 144 10.24 -68.82 -36.32
CA ALA A 144 11.06 -69.80 -35.63
C ALA A 144 10.65 -70.07 -34.17
N LEU A 145 9.76 -69.27 -33.57
CA LEU A 145 9.22 -69.49 -32.23
C LEU A 145 7.77 -69.99 -32.34
N VAL A 146 7.58 -71.29 -32.47
CA VAL A 146 6.27 -71.93 -32.63
C VAL A 146 5.73 -72.34 -31.26
N SER A 147 4.79 -71.56 -30.73
CA SER A 147 4.03 -71.92 -29.51
C SER A 147 2.85 -72.82 -29.81
N GLN A 148 2.36 -73.51 -28.79
CA GLN A 148 1.09 -74.23 -28.84
C GLN A 148 -0.02 -73.36 -29.46
N GLY A 149 -0.69 -73.87 -30.50
CA GLY A 149 -1.75 -73.16 -31.25
C GLY A 149 -1.29 -72.25 -32.40
N ARG A 150 0.02 -71.98 -32.58
CA ARG A 150 0.53 -71.14 -33.69
C ARG A 150 0.28 -71.77 -35.06
N ILE A 151 0.33 -73.10 -35.16
CA ILE A 151 0.01 -73.84 -36.40
C ILE A 151 -1.46 -73.61 -36.80
N ALA A 152 -2.38 -73.68 -35.84
CA ALA A 152 -3.79 -73.35 -36.07
C ALA A 152 -3.99 -71.88 -36.46
N ALA A 153 -3.20 -70.96 -35.90
CA ALA A 153 -3.24 -69.54 -36.25
C ALA A 153 -2.73 -69.26 -37.68
N VAL A 154 -1.70 -69.97 -38.16
CA VAL A 154 -1.22 -69.86 -39.55
C VAL A 154 -2.29 -70.36 -40.54
N ILE A 155 -3.01 -71.42 -40.19
CA ILE A 155 -4.12 -71.96 -40.99
C ILE A 155 -5.28 -70.94 -41.08
N ALA A 156 -5.59 -70.26 -39.98
CA ALA A 156 -6.68 -69.28 -39.90
C ALA A 156 -6.30 -67.85 -40.35
N ALA A 157 -5.01 -67.57 -40.59
CA ALA A 157 -4.51 -66.24 -40.92
C ALA A 157 -5.06 -65.74 -42.26
N ARG A 158 -5.38 -64.44 -42.34
CA ARG A 158 -5.79 -63.76 -43.58
C ARG A 158 -4.60 -63.59 -44.54
N PRO A 159 -4.83 -63.42 -45.86
CA PRO A 159 -3.74 -63.26 -46.83
C PRO A 159 -2.73 -62.14 -46.47
N GLN A 160 -3.19 -61.03 -45.92
CA GLN A 160 -2.33 -59.92 -45.48
C GLN A 160 -1.49 -60.27 -44.24
N GLU A 161 -2.03 -61.09 -43.33
CA GLU A 161 -1.33 -61.58 -42.13
C GLU A 161 -0.28 -62.65 -42.50
N ARG A 162 -0.54 -63.47 -43.51
CA ARG A 162 0.43 -64.42 -44.07
C ARG A 162 1.58 -63.71 -44.79
N ARG A 163 1.29 -62.61 -45.51
CA ARG A 163 2.34 -61.75 -46.09
C ARG A 163 3.23 -61.15 -45.00
N ALA A 164 2.67 -60.71 -43.87
CA ALA A 164 3.48 -60.18 -42.78
C ALA A 164 4.52 -61.21 -42.26
N MET A 165 4.20 -62.51 -42.30
CA MET A 165 5.16 -63.57 -41.98
C MET A 165 6.28 -63.66 -43.03
N LEU A 166 5.95 -63.48 -44.32
CA LEU A 166 6.93 -63.42 -45.41
C LEU A 166 7.83 -62.19 -45.33
N GLU A 167 7.29 -61.03 -44.93
CA GLU A 167 8.08 -59.80 -44.69
C GLU A 167 9.09 -59.98 -43.55
N GLU A 168 8.71 -60.73 -42.51
CA GLU A 168 9.60 -61.07 -41.40
C GLU A 168 10.70 -62.03 -41.85
N ALA A 169 10.38 -63.04 -42.67
CA ALA A 169 11.37 -63.94 -43.28
C ALA A 169 12.32 -63.21 -44.27
N ALA A 170 11.82 -62.20 -44.98
CA ALA A 170 12.60 -61.35 -45.88
C ALA A 170 13.55 -60.38 -45.16
N GLY A 171 13.46 -60.27 -43.82
CA GLY A 171 14.24 -59.32 -43.04
C GLY A 171 13.92 -57.86 -43.36
N ILE A 172 12.72 -57.57 -43.88
CA ILE A 172 12.31 -56.20 -44.26
C ILE A 172 11.45 -55.51 -43.18
N ALA A 173 11.05 -56.23 -42.13
CA ALA A 173 10.32 -55.66 -41.00
C ALA A 173 11.06 -54.46 -40.38
N GLY A 174 12.40 -54.53 -40.27
CA GLY A 174 13.24 -53.41 -39.82
C GLY A 174 13.22 -52.20 -40.78
N LEU A 175 13.14 -52.42 -42.09
CA LEU A 175 13.04 -51.36 -43.10
C LEU A 175 11.68 -50.63 -43.02
N HIS A 176 10.58 -51.35 -42.75
CA HIS A 176 9.27 -50.72 -42.54
C HIS A 176 9.22 -49.86 -41.27
N VAL A 177 9.87 -50.31 -40.19
CA VAL A 177 9.99 -49.52 -38.95
C VAL A 177 10.85 -48.27 -39.19
N ARG A 178 11.97 -48.39 -39.92
CA ARG A 178 12.83 -47.25 -40.30
C ARG A 178 12.12 -46.27 -41.24
N ARG A 179 11.34 -46.77 -42.21
CA ARG A 179 10.51 -45.96 -43.11
C ARG A 179 9.45 -45.19 -42.35
N LYS A 180 8.68 -45.86 -41.49
CA LYS A 180 7.64 -45.24 -40.67
C LYS A 180 8.21 -44.17 -39.73
N ASP A 181 9.41 -44.41 -39.18
CA ASP A 181 10.14 -43.42 -38.37
C ASP A 181 10.60 -42.22 -39.20
N ALA A 182 11.13 -42.45 -40.41
CA ALA A 182 11.52 -41.38 -41.34
C ALA A 182 10.31 -40.57 -41.84
N GLU A 183 9.18 -41.21 -42.11
CA GLU A 183 7.91 -40.56 -42.48
C GLU A 183 7.31 -39.73 -41.34
N GLN A 184 7.37 -40.25 -40.10
CA GLN A 184 6.95 -39.50 -38.92
C GLN A 184 7.86 -38.29 -38.66
N LYS A 185 9.18 -38.45 -38.81
CA LYS A 185 10.15 -37.35 -38.73
C LYS A 185 9.95 -36.32 -39.85
N LEU A 186 9.62 -36.77 -41.06
CA LEU A 186 9.32 -35.89 -42.20
C LEU A 186 8.06 -35.07 -41.93
N ARG A 187 6.96 -35.70 -41.51
CA ARG A 187 5.71 -34.96 -41.17
C ARG A 187 5.92 -33.99 -40.02
N ALA A 188 6.71 -34.36 -39.01
CA ALA A 188 7.04 -33.48 -37.90
C ALA A 188 7.88 -32.28 -38.37
N ALA A 189 8.88 -32.51 -39.24
CA ALA A 189 9.70 -31.45 -39.81
C ALA A 189 8.90 -30.51 -40.73
N GLU A 190 8.00 -31.05 -41.56
CA GLU A 190 7.10 -30.27 -42.43
C GLU A 190 6.10 -29.42 -41.63
N ALA A 191 5.52 -29.98 -40.57
CA ALA A 191 4.62 -29.24 -39.67
C ALA A 191 5.37 -28.15 -38.88
N ASN A 192 6.61 -28.41 -38.48
CA ASN A 192 7.45 -27.41 -37.83
C ASN A 192 7.86 -26.29 -38.79
N LEU A 193 8.21 -26.61 -40.04
CA LEU A 193 8.54 -25.62 -41.06
C LEU A 193 7.34 -24.71 -41.36
N ALA A 194 6.14 -25.26 -41.55
CA ALA A 194 4.93 -24.48 -41.76
C ALA A 194 4.62 -23.52 -40.59
N ARG A 195 4.84 -23.99 -39.35
CA ARG A 195 4.70 -23.16 -38.15
C ARG A 195 5.76 -22.06 -38.09
N LEU A 196 7.01 -22.39 -38.44
CA LEU A 196 8.12 -21.43 -38.45
C LEU A 196 7.88 -20.32 -39.49
N ASP A 197 7.31 -20.67 -40.64
CA ASP A 197 6.94 -19.70 -41.68
C ASP A 197 5.79 -18.77 -41.24
N GLU A 198 4.76 -19.29 -40.55
CA GLU A 198 3.70 -18.45 -39.94
C GLU A 198 4.27 -17.50 -38.88
N ILE A 199 5.18 -17.99 -38.04
CA ILE A 199 5.87 -17.18 -37.03
C ILE A 199 6.70 -16.08 -37.70
N LEU A 200 7.43 -16.38 -38.77
CA LEU A 200 8.24 -15.41 -39.51
C LEU A 200 7.38 -14.30 -40.15
N ILE A 201 6.21 -14.64 -40.70
CA ILE A 201 5.25 -13.66 -41.27
C ILE A 201 4.74 -12.71 -40.17
N ASP A 202 4.41 -13.24 -39.00
CA ASP A 202 3.93 -12.43 -37.88
C ASP A 202 5.04 -11.57 -37.25
N MET A 203 6.27 -12.10 -37.15
CA MET A 203 7.45 -11.34 -36.73
C MET A 203 7.74 -10.17 -37.69
N ASP A 204 7.55 -10.34 -39.00
CA ASP A 204 7.71 -9.26 -39.99
C ASP A 204 6.66 -8.14 -39.81
N ALA A 205 5.41 -8.49 -39.48
CA ALA A 205 4.37 -7.52 -39.18
C ALA A 205 4.67 -6.74 -37.89
N ARG A 206 5.13 -7.44 -36.84
CA ARG A 206 5.53 -6.83 -35.56
C ARG A 206 6.75 -5.92 -35.70
N ALA A 207 7.78 -6.33 -36.46
CA ALA A 207 8.97 -5.51 -36.73
C ALA A 207 8.63 -4.19 -37.42
N ASN A 208 7.71 -4.21 -38.39
CA ASN A 208 7.26 -3.00 -39.07
C ASN A 208 6.50 -2.02 -38.17
N ASN A 209 5.78 -2.52 -37.17
CA ASN A 209 5.12 -1.69 -36.16
C ASN A 209 6.16 -1.09 -35.18
N LEU A 210 7.08 -1.92 -34.69
CA LEU A 210 8.18 -1.50 -33.82
C LEU A 210 9.09 -0.45 -34.48
N ARG A 211 9.35 -0.51 -35.79
CA ARG A 211 10.09 0.55 -36.52
C ARG A 211 9.42 1.93 -36.46
N ARG A 212 8.08 1.98 -36.52
CA ARG A 212 7.34 3.26 -36.39
C ARG A 212 7.41 3.78 -34.96
N GLN A 213 7.27 2.88 -33.99
CA GLN A 213 7.38 3.19 -32.57
C GLN A 213 8.79 3.65 -32.20
N ALA A 214 9.85 3.03 -32.74
CA ALA A 214 11.24 3.42 -32.53
C ALA A 214 11.55 4.82 -33.07
N ARG A 215 11.06 5.19 -34.27
CA ARG A 215 11.20 6.56 -34.80
C ARG A 215 10.46 7.61 -33.97
N ALA A 216 9.28 7.25 -33.45
CA ALA A 216 8.56 8.11 -32.52
C ALA A 216 9.34 8.26 -31.20
N ALA A 217 9.94 7.18 -30.70
CA ALA A 217 10.72 7.16 -29.46
C ALA A 217 11.99 8.01 -29.58
N GLU A 218 12.71 7.95 -30.71
CA GLU A 218 13.86 8.82 -30.98
C GLU A 218 13.49 10.31 -30.97
N ARG A 219 12.36 10.69 -31.60
CA ARG A 219 11.88 12.08 -31.53
C ARG A 219 11.45 12.48 -30.12
N TYR A 220 10.82 11.56 -29.38
CA TYR A 220 10.43 11.79 -27.99
C TYR A 220 11.64 11.98 -27.08
N ILE A 221 12.71 11.18 -27.23
CA ILE A 221 13.97 11.33 -26.49
C ILE A 221 14.61 12.67 -26.80
N ARG A 222 14.73 13.03 -28.08
CA ARG A 222 15.31 14.32 -28.49
C ARG A 222 14.52 15.52 -27.93
N LEU A 223 13.20 15.49 -27.99
CA LEU A 223 12.35 16.54 -27.41
C LEU A 223 12.45 16.56 -25.88
N SER A 224 12.58 15.40 -25.23
CA SER A 224 12.77 15.32 -23.78
C SER A 224 14.09 15.95 -23.34
N ASP A 225 15.16 15.76 -24.10
CA ASP A 225 16.44 16.45 -23.86
C ASP A 225 16.33 17.96 -24.07
N GLN A 226 15.62 18.40 -25.11
CA GLN A 226 15.36 19.83 -25.35
C GLN A 226 14.50 20.47 -24.27
N ILE A 227 13.47 19.77 -23.78
CA ILE A 227 12.65 20.18 -22.63
C ILE A 227 13.53 20.31 -21.39
N ARG A 228 14.40 19.33 -21.13
CA ARG A 228 15.31 19.34 -19.97
C ARG A 228 16.25 20.55 -20.00
N VAL A 229 16.80 20.89 -21.16
CA VAL A 229 17.64 22.09 -21.33
C VAL A 229 16.81 23.37 -21.18
N ALA A 230 15.62 23.45 -21.78
CA ALA A 230 14.74 24.61 -21.68
C ALA A 230 14.24 24.84 -20.24
N GLU A 231 13.91 23.77 -19.50
CA GLU A 231 13.53 23.82 -18.09
C GLU A 231 14.69 24.37 -17.23
N ALA A 232 15.92 23.94 -17.49
CA ALA A 232 17.09 24.48 -16.81
C ALA A 232 17.30 25.97 -17.11
N ARG A 233 17.05 26.42 -18.35
CA ARG A 233 17.11 27.84 -18.73
C ARG A 233 16.04 28.67 -18.02
N VAL A 234 14.82 28.15 -17.91
CA VAL A 234 13.73 28.77 -17.15
C VAL A 234 14.11 28.93 -15.68
N LEU A 235 14.59 27.86 -15.04
CA LEU A 235 14.99 27.91 -13.62
C LEU A 235 16.15 28.88 -13.39
N PHE A 236 17.13 28.90 -14.31
CA PHE A 236 18.23 29.87 -14.27
C PHE A 236 17.73 31.32 -14.40
N ALA A 237 16.83 31.59 -15.35
CA ALA A 237 16.24 32.91 -15.56
C ALA A 237 15.45 33.38 -14.33
N ARG A 238 14.59 32.52 -13.77
CA ARG A 238 13.82 32.80 -12.54
C ARG A 238 14.73 33.04 -11.34
N TRP A 239 15.78 32.24 -11.20
CA TRP A 239 16.77 32.45 -10.15
C TRP A 239 17.49 33.78 -10.31
N ARG A 240 17.91 34.16 -11.53
CA ARG A 240 18.60 35.43 -11.79
C ARG A 240 17.73 36.63 -11.41
N GLU A 241 16.45 36.60 -11.78
CA GLU A 241 15.46 37.61 -11.40
C GLU A 241 15.22 37.65 -9.88
N ALA A 242 15.04 36.48 -9.24
CA ALA A 242 14.85 36.38 -7.79
C ALA A 242 16.10 36.83 -7.02
N ASN A 243 17.31 36.51 -7.49
CA ASN A 243 18.56 36.94 -6.87
C ASN A 243 18.73 38.46 -6.93
N ALA A 244 18.48 39.07 -8.10
CA ALA A 244 18.53 40.52 -8.24
C ALA A 244 17.49 41.21 -7.34
N SER A 245 16.27 40.68 -7.26
CA SER A 245 15.23 41.20 -6.35
C SER A 245 15.62 41.06 -4.88
N ALA A 246 16.24 39.95 -4.48
CA ALA A 246 16.68 39.72 -3.11
C ALA A 246 17.82 40.66 -2.71
N GLU A 247 18.79 40.90 -3.59
CA GLU A 247 19.88 41.85 -3.34
C GLU A 247 19.36 43.29 -3.17
N ALA A 248 18.45 43.73 -4.05
CA ALA A 248 17.83 45.06 -3.94
C ALA A 248 17.04 45.20 -2.63
N ALA A 249 16.18 44.24 -2.30
CA ALA A 249 15.37 44.30 -1.08
C ALA A 249 16.22 44.23 0.21
N ARG A 250 17.33 43.48 0.21
CA ARG A 250 18.30 43.47 1.33
C ARG A 250 19.00 44.82 1.50
N ALA A 251 19.32 45.52 0.40
CA ALA A 251 19.91 46.85 0.47
C ALA A 251 18.91 47.86 1.07
N ASP A 252 17.65 47.82 0.64
CA ASP A 252 16.56 48.64 1.19
C ASP A 252 16.33 48.37 2.68
N ALA A 253 16.33 47.09 3.10
CA ALA A 253 16.18 46.71 4.50
C ALA A 253 17.32 47.23 5.38
N LYS A 254 18.58 47.18 4.89
CA LYS A 254 19.73 47.78 5.60
C LYS A 254 19.58 49.29 5.75
N GLN A 255 19.12 49.98 4.70
CA GLN A 255 18.90 51.42 4.75
C GLN A 255 17.78 51.79 5.74
N ALA A 256 16.68 51.02 5.77
CA ALA A 256 15.59 51.23 6.71
C ALA A 256 16.00 50.98 8.17
N ASP A 257 16.83 49.96 8.42
CA ASP A 257 17.41 49.68 9.75
C ASP A 257 18.30 50.84 10.24
N HIS A 258 19.12 51.41 9.34
CA HIS A 258 19.90 52.60 9.64
C HIS A 258 19.03 53.81 10.01
N ASN A 259 17.93 54.04 9.29
CA ASN A 259 16.99 55.12 9.57
C ASN A 259 16.30 54.96 10.94
N VAL A 260 15.97 53.71 11.35
CA VAL A 260 15.46 53.42 12.70
C VAL A 260 16.48 53.77 13.76
N HIS A 261 17.76 53.43 13.55
CA HIS A 261 18.82 53.75 14.50
C HIS A 261 18.95 55.27 14.71
N ILE A 262 18.94 56.06 13.63
CA ILE A 262 18.96 57.53 13.71
C ILE A 262 17.74 58.06 14.48
N ALA A 263 16.53 57.62 14.14
CA ALA A 263 15.30 58.06 14.79
C ALA A 263 15.24 57.65 16.27
N GLN A 264 15.79 56.48 16.62
CA GLN A 264 15.88 55.98 17.99
C GLN A 264 16.82 56.85 18.83
N GLN A 265 17.97 57.25 18.29
CA GLN A 265 18.89 58.16 18.98
C GLN A 265 18.24 59.54 19.22
N ALA A 266 17.54 60.07 18.21
CA ALA A 266 16.79 61.32 18.35
C ALA A 266 15.69 61.21 19.43
N GLN A 267 14.96 60.10 19.49
CA GLN A 267 13.94 59.86 20.51
C GLN A 267 14.54 59.78 21.92
N VAL A 268 15.64 59.06 22.09
CA VAL A 268 16.31 58.94 23.40
C VAL A 268 16.77 60.32 23.89
N ALA A 269 17.36 61.14 23.02
CA ALA A 269 17.75 62.50 23.37
C ALA A 269 16.55 63.40 23.75
N ALA A 270 15.44 63.31 23.01
CA ALA A 270 14.23 64.08 23.31
C ALA A 270 13.54 63.64 24.60
N VAL A 271 13.49 62.33 24.89
CA VAL A 271 12.96 61.79 26.15
C VAL A 271 13.83 62.17 27.34
N ALA A 272 15.16 62.17 27.19
CA ALA A 272 16.06 62.64 28.24
C ALA A 272 15.81 64.12 28.57
N GLN A 273 15.65 64.98 27.56
CA GLN A 273 15.28 66.39 27.75
C GLN A 273 13.91 66.55 28.46
N ALA A 274 12.93 65.72 28.11
CA ALA A 274 11.63 65.73 28.80
C ALA A 274 11.75 65.27 30.26
N GLN A 275 12.56 64.26 30.55
CA GLN A 275 12.83 63.79 31.92
C GLN A 275 13.53 64.85 32.76
N GLU A 276 14.52 65.55 32.22
CA GLU A 276 15.17 66.70 32.88
C GLU A 276 14.16 67.83 33.17
N ALA A 277 13.21 68.08 32.26
CA ALA A 277 12.14 69.05 32.49
C ALA A 277 11.13 68.57 33.55
N VAL A 278 10.85 67.26 33.64
CA VAL A 278 10.03 66.67 34.71
C VAL A 278 10.71 66.82 36.07
N THR A 279 12.02 66.54 36.17
CA THR A 279 12.76 66.70 37.42
C THR A 279 12.80 68.17 37.83
N LEU A 280 13.03 69.08 36.88
CA LEU A 280 12.96 70.52 37.14
C LEU A 280 11.57 70.94 37.64
N LEU A 281 10.48 70.48 37.00
CA LEU A 281 9.13 70.77 37.45
C LEU A 281 8.83 70.16 38.82
N ALA A 282 9.30 68.94 39.10
CA ALA A 282 9.15 68.31 40.39
C ALA A 282 9.88 69.10 41.49
N ASP A 283 11.09 69.58 41.23
CA ASP A 283 11.84 70.42 42.16
C ASP A 283 11.12 71.76 42.41
N LYS A 284 10.60 72.40 41.36
CA LYS A 284 9.84 73.66 41.49
C LYS A 284 8.48 73.46 42.16
N ARG A 285 7.78 72.34 41.89
CA ARG A 285 6.55 71.93 42.58
C ARG A 285 6.80 71.62 44.04
N ALA A 286 7.85 70.88 44.36
CA ALA A 286 8.23 70.59 45.74
C ALA A 286 8.57 71.90 46.47
N ALA A 287 9.28 72.83 45.84
CA ALA A 287 9.54 74.15 46.42
C ALA A 287 8.26 74.99 46.62
N ALA A 288 7.34 74.98 45.65
CA ALA A 288 6.06 75.69 45.74
C ALA A 288 5.12 75.07 46.78
N GLN A 289 5.06 73.74 46.82
CA GLN A 289 4.32 72.97 47.81
C GLN A 289 4.91 73.17 49.19
N GLN A 290 6.23 73.09 49.37
CA GLN A 290 6.89 73.36 50.64
C GLN A 290 6.63 74.79 51.11
N ALA A 291 6.69 75.78 50.21
CA ALA A 291 6.37 77.16 50.57
C ALA A 291 4.90 77.33 50.99
N ARG A 292 3.97 76.68 50.28
CA ARG A 292 2.53 76.65 50.61
C ARG A 292 2.24 75.88 51.90
N GLU A 293 2.91 74.76 52.11
CA GLU A 293 2.83 73.94 53.31
C GLU A 293 3.41 74.70 54.48
N ASN A 294 4.55 75.39 54.35
CA ASN A 294 5.06 76.24 55.42
C ASN A 294 4.06 77.35 55.78
N ALA A 295 3.41 77.97 54.79
CA ALA A 295 2.38 78.98 55.02
C ALA A 295 1.10 78.38 55.64
N SER A 296 0.65 77.22 55.15
CA SER A 296 -0.55 76.51 55.62
C SER A 296 -0.31 75.83 56.97
N GLU A 297 0.90 75.38 57.24
CA GLU A 297 1.35 74.78 58.49
C GLU A 297 1.53 75.88 59.53
N ALA A 298 2.06 77.05 59.17
CA ALA A 298 1.96 78.21 60.04
C ALA A 298 0.49 78.52 60.37
N GLY A 299 -0.40 78.53 59.37
CA GLY A 299 -1.84 78.72 59.58
C GLY A 299 -2.54 77.60 60.39
N HIS A 300 -2.15 76.34 60.19
CA HIS A 300 -2.68 75.19 60.90
C HIS A 300 -2.10 75.07 62.29
N ARG A 301 -0.80 75.32 62.50
CA ARG A 301 -0.16 75.41 63.82
C ARG A 301 -0.80 76.54 64.60
N LEU A 302 -1.09 77.68 63.98
CA LEU A 302 -1.85 78.75 64.59
C LEU A 302 -3.24 78.26 65.06
N GLN A 303 -3.97 77.54 64.20
CA GLN A 303 -5.28 76.96 64.55
C GLN A 303 -5.20 75.77 65.53
N THR A 304 -4.11 75.03 65.50
CA THR A 304 -3.86 73.84 66.31
C THR A 304 -3.44 74.25 67.70
N LEU A 305 -2.55 75.24 67.86
CA LEU A 305 -2.25 75.84 69.16
C LEU A 305 -3.54 76.38 69.80
N ARG A 306 -4.45 76.96 69.00
CA ARG A 306 -5.80 77.36 69.46
C ARG A 306 -6.65 76.16 69.91
N THR A 307 -6.62 75.04 69.18
CA THR A 307 -7.44 73.84 69.46
C THR A 307 -6.83 72.91 70.52
N GLN A 308 -5.50 72.83 70.63
CA GLN A 308 -4.74 72.02 71.59
C GLN A 308 -4.93 72.55 72.98
N ARG A 309 -4.91 73.88 73.12
CA ARG A 309 -5.37 74.54 74.33
C ARG A 309 -6.77 74.03 74.73
N ASP A 310 -7.66 73.84 73.77
CA ASP A 310 -9.04 73.38 74.03
C ASP A 310 -9.17 71.86 74.27
N ALA A 311 -8.24 71.05 73.75
CA ALA A 311 -8.28 69.58 73.80
C ALA A 311 -7.52 68.96 74.98
N VAL A 312 -6.39 69.55 75.41
CA VAL A 312 -5.69 69.16 76.64
C VAL A 312 -6.64 69.24 77.83
N VAL A 313 -7.56 70.21 77.81
CA VAL A 313 -8.64 70.36 78.76
C VAL A 313 -9.61 69.15 78.77
N ARG A 314 -9.83 68.46 77.65
CA ARG A 314 -10.75 67.30 77.54
C ARG A 314 -10.08 65.95 77.84
N ARG A 315 -8.85 65.69 77.39
CA ARG A 315 -8.17 64.38 77.50
C ARG A 315 -7.85 63.97 78.95
N LEU A 316 -7.65 64.93 79.84
CA LEU A 316 -7.52 64.67 81.27
C LEU A 316 -8.73 63.90 81.85
N GLN A 317 -9.90 63.94 81.20
CA GLN A 317 -11.14 63.32 81.68
C GLN A 317 -11.31 61.83 81.30
N ASP A 318 -10.80 61.36 80.15
CA ASP A 318 -11.07 60.00 79.61
C ASP A 318 -10.17 58.89 80.16
N LEU A 319 -8.90 59.19 80.45
CA LEU A 319 -7.88 58.21 80.86
C LEU A 319 -8.23 57.47 82.17
N VAL A 320 -9.18 58.00 82.93
CA VAL A 320 -9.64 57.42 84.19
C VAL A 320 -10.50 56.16 83.99
N GLN A 321 -11.18 56.00 82.84
CA GLN A 321 -12.22 54.97 82.68
C GLN A 321 -11.73 53.60 82.15
N GLN A 322 -10.55 53.52 81.52
CA GLN A 322 -10.16 52.35 80.69
C GLN A 322 -9.39 51.24 81.44
N SER A 323 -8.78 51.50 82.59
CA SER A 323 -7.90 50.56 83.27
C SER A 323 -8.60 49.35 83.93
N VAL A 324 -9.93 49.30 83.99
CA VAL A 324 -10.68 48.35 84.84
C VAL A 324 -11.09 47.04 84.12
N ARG A 325 -11.18 47.01 82.79
CA ARG A 325 -11.83 45.90 82.05
C ARG A 325 -10.91 44.75 81.59
N LEU A 326 -9.59 44.85 81.75
CA LEU A 326 -8.65 44.00 81.01
C LEU A 326 -8.23 42.70 81.73
N GLU A 327 -8.47 42.59 83.04
CA GLU A 327 -7.87 41.56 83.89
C GLU A 327 -8.65 40.22 83.95
N GLU A 328 -9.91 40.18 83.52
CA GLU A 328 -10.81 39.03 83.75
C GLU A 328 -10.70 37.90 82.70
N ASP A 329 -10.20 38.17 81.49
CA ASP A 329 -10.26 37.23 80.35
C ASP A 329 -9.13 36.17 80.31
N ARG A 330 -8.07 36.30 81.13
CA ARG A 330 -6.82 35.52 80.98
C ARG A 330 -6.85 34.08 81.55
N ALA A 331 -7.77 33.73 82.46
CA ALA A 331 -7.65 32.54 83.31
C ALA A 331 -8.23 31.21 82.74
N ARG A 332 -8.98 31.22 81.64
CA ARG A 332 -9.81 30.07 81.20
C ARG A 332 -9.15 29.05 80.26
N GLU A 333 -8.04 29.38 79.59
CA GLU A 333 -7.49 28.61 78.45
C GLU A 333 -6.43 27.53 78.82
N GLY A 334 -6.14 27.27 80.10
CA GLY A 334 -4.99 26.45 80.54
C GLY A 334 -5.19 24.92 80.72
N THR A 335 -6.41 24.39 80.74
CA THR A 335 -6.69 23.02 81.24
C THR A 335 -6.72 21.89 80.19
N LEU A 336 -6.76 22.19 78.89
CA LEU A 336 -6.95 21.20 77.79
C LEU A 336 -5.67 20.47 77.32
N ALA A 337 -4.48 20.78 77.84
CA ALA A 337 -3.21 20.28 77.31
C ALA A 337 -2.70 18.95 77.93
N ASN A 338 -3.31 18.43 79.00
CA ASN A 338 -2.71 17.36 79.83
C ASN A 338 -3.11 15.90 79.45
N ASP A 339 -4.22 15.66 78.75
CA ASP A 339 -4.77 14.30 78.52
C ASP A 339 -4.09 13.47 77.40
N ALA A 340 -3.22 14.07 76.57
CA ALA A 340 -2.64 13.40 75.40
C ALA A 340 -1.42 12.48 75.72
N ALA A 341 -0.89 12.50 76.94
CA ALA A 341 0.38 11.84 77.29
C ALA A 341 0.28 10.35 77.69
N GLU A 342 -0.90 9.86 78.08
CA GLU A 342 -1.04 8.56 78.78
C GLU A 342 -1.15 7.32 77.86
N ALA A 343 -1.60 7.47 76.60
CA ALA A 343 -1.89 6.35 75.69
C ALA A 343 -0.66 5.65 75.06
N ILE A 344 0.53 6.25 75.11
CA ILE A 344 1.74 5.76 74.39
C ILE A 344 2.45 4.59 75.12
N ALA A 345 2.24 4.41 76.43
CA ALA A 345 3.04 3.47 77.23
C ALA A 345 2.64 1.98 77.16
N ARG A 346 1.44 1.62 76.67
CA ARG A 346 0.86 0.26 76.78
C ARG A 346 1.34 -0.74 75.71
N LEU A 347 1.66 -0.29 74.50
CA LEU A 347 1.92 -1.15 73.32
C LEU A 347 3.32 -1.80 73.31
N THR A 348 4.26 -1.33 74.13
CA THR A 348 5.66 -1.82 74.12
C THR A 348 5.85 -3.19 74.80
N ALA A 349 4.90 -3.68 75.60
CA ALA A 349 5.05 -4.91 76.40
C ALA A 349 4.76 -6.23 75.66
N GLU A 350 3.99 -6.24 74.56
CA GLU A 350 3.49 -7.46 73.88
C GLU A 350 4.58 -8.21 73.06
N ILE A 351 5.60 -7.50 72.56
CA ILE A 351 6.59 -8.03 71.60
C ILE A 351 7.54 -9.09 72.20
N SER A 352 7.72 -9.16 73.53
CA SER A 352 8.78 -10.00 74.13
C SER A 352 8.46 -11.51 74.21
N GLY A 353 7.17 -11.90 74.29
CA GLY A 353 6.76 -13.29 74.54
C GLY A 353 6.86 -14.26 73.34
N LEU A 354 6.86 -13.76 72.11
CA LEU A 354 6.80 -14.61 70.91
C LEU A 354 8.11 -15.36 70.59
N LYS A 355 9.26 -14.93 71.13
CA LYS A 355 10.59 -15.48 70.78
C LYS A 355 10.93 -16.85 71.39
N ALA A 356 10.26 -17.30 72.45
CA ALA A 356 10.67 -18.50 73.20
C ALA A 356 10.22 -19.85 72.60
N ARG A 357 9.09 -19.90 71.87
CA ARG A 357 8.45 -21.16 71.43
C ARG A 357 9.12 -21.86 70.23
N ILE A 358 9.95 -21.15 69.47
CA ILE A 358 10.57 -21.65 68.23
C ILE A 358 11.70 -22.68 68.49
N ALA A 359 12.30 -22.72 69.68
CA ALA A 359 13.50 -23.52 69.95
C ALA A 359 13.27 -25.02 70.27
N GLU A 360 12.05 -25.46 70.62
CA GLU A 360 11.78 -26.80 71.16
C GLU A 360 11.58 -27.90 70.09
N THR A 361 11.06 -27.54 68.91
CA THR A 361 10.61 -28.51 67.88
C THR A 361 11.75 -29.19 67.09
N GLU A 362 13.00 -28.72 67.17
CA GLU A 362 14.11 -29.20 66.31
C GLU A 362 14.78 -30.54 66.74
N THR A 363 14.39 -31.18 67.84
CA THR A 363 15.17 -32.30 68.45
C THR A 363 14.74 -33.76 68.15
N LEU A 364 13.61 -34.05 67.48
CA LEU A 364 12.97 -35.40 67.41
C LEU A 364 13.18 -36.25 66.12
N ARG A 365 14.07 -35.89 65.19
CA ARG A 365 14.07 -36.45 63.79
C ARG A 365 14.68 -37.87 63.52
N PRO A 366 15.64 -38.46 64.28
CA PRO A 366 16.36 -39.69 63.87
C PRO A 366 15.61 -41.05 64.00
N ASP A 367 14.66 -41.20 64.93
CA ASP A 367 13.99 -42.49 65.25
C ASP A 367 13.10 -43.04 64.11
N PHE A 368 12.51 -42.15 63.31
CA PHE A 368 11.63 -42.53 62.20
C PHE A 368 12.32 -43.34 61.08
N ALA A 369 13.66 -43.32 60.96
CA ALA A 369 14.37 -43.93 59.84
C ALA A 369 14.50 -45.47 59.92
N ALA A 370 14.63 -46.05 61.11
CA ALA A 370 14.97 -47.47 61.27
C ALA A 370 13.79 -48.44 61.03
N ARG A 371 12.56 -48.02 61.36
CA ARG A 371 11.36 -48.88 61.27
C ARG A 371 10.88 -49.13 59.83
N ILE A 372 11.30 -48.30 58.88
CA ILE A 372 10.88 -48.36 57.48
C ILE A 372 11.55 -49.55 56.75
N ALA A 373 12.83 -49.84 57.02
CA ALA A 373 13.61 -50.82 56.25
C ALA A 373 13.16 -52.29 56.39
N ALA A 374 12.61 -52.70 57.55
CA ALA A 374 12.20 -54.09 57.78
C ALA A 374 10.90 -54.47 57.04
N ALA A 375 10.00 -53.51 56.87
CA ALA A 375 8.72 -53.72 56.17
C ALA A 375 8.89 -53.86 54.65
N GLU A 376 10.02 -53.41 54.08
CA GLU A 376 10.28 -53.45 52.64
C GLU A 376 10.66 -54.85 52.11
N SER A 377 11.17 -55.78 52.93
CA SER A 377 11.64 -57.09 52.47
C SER A 377 10.49 -58.08 52.19
N GLY A 378 9.52 -58.21 53.11
CA GLY A 378 8.35 -59.09 52.94
C GLY A 378 7.36 -58.64 51.85
N ALA A 379 7.49 -57.40 51.38
CA ALA A 379 6.74 -56.92 50.22
C ALA A 379 7.23 -57.58 48.91
N ARG A 380 8.53 -57.91 48.77
CA ARG A 380 9.10 -58.41 47.50
C ARG A 380 8.65 -59.82 47.11
N ASP A 381 8.50 -60.74 48.05
CA ASP A 381 8.17 -62.13 47.72
C ASP A 381 6.71 -62.28 47.23
N ALA A 382 5.77 -61.54 47.84
CA ALA A 382 4.37 -61.50 47.41
C ALA A 382 4.19 -60.83 46.03
N GLU A 383 5.12 -59.98 45.62
CA GLU A 383 5.13 -59.36 44.28
C GLU A 383 5.46 -60.37 43.17
N LEU A 384 6.27 -61.40 43.46
CA LEU A 384 6.81 -62.29 42.42
C LEU A 384 5.78 -63.35 41.95
N ASP A 385 4.95 -63.86 42.85
CA ASP A 385 3.86 -64.79 42.50
C ASP A 385 2.68 -64.08 41.82
N LEU A 386 2.38 -62.85 42.28
CA LEU A 386 1.46 -61.96 41.59
C LEU A 386 1.93 -61.70 40.15
N ALA A 387 3.23 -61.50 39.91
CA ALA A 387 3.78 -61.22 38.58
C ALA A 387 3.51 -62.34 37.54
N LYS A 388 3.54 -63.63 37.92
CA LYS A 388 3.32 -64.75 36.99
C LYS A 388 1.86 -64.88 36.56
N ALA A 389 0.92 -64.79 37.50
CA ALA A 389 -0.51 -64.81 37.17
C ALA A 389 -0.94 -63.56 36.40
N MET A 390 -0.34 -62.40 36.74
CA MET A 390 -0.48 -61.18 35.96
C MET A 390 0.04 -61.33 34.52
N ALA A 391 1.12 -62.07 34.25
CA ALA A 391 1.63 -62.24 32.89
C ALA A 391 0.65 -63.01 31.97
N LYS A 392 -0.01 -64.07 32.48
CA LYS A 392 -1.03 -64.81 31.72
C LYS A 392 -2.30 -63.99 31.52
N GLN A 393 -2.77 -63.33 32.59
CA GLN A 393 -3.88 -62.38 32.50
C GLN A 393 -3.55 -61.25 31.52
N ALA A 394 -2.30 -60.78 31.49
CA ALA A 394 -1.84 -59.72 30.62
C ALA A 394 -1.81 -60.15 29.15
N GLY A 395 -1.60 -61.42 28.82
CA GLY A 395 -1.67 -61.92 27.43
C GLY A 395 -3.09 -61.91 26.88
N GLU A 396 -4.03 -62.53 27.59
CA GLU A 396 -5.46 -62.56 27.20
C GLU A 396 -6.08 -61.16 27.27
N GLN A 397 -5.70 -60.37 28.29
CA GLN A 397 -6.05 -58.95 28.32
C GLN A 397 -5.35 -58.17 27.23
N ALA A 398 -4.15 -58.51 26.76
CA ALA A 398 -3.50 -57.77 25.68
C ALA A 398 -4.25 -57.97 24.37
N GLU A 399 -4.68 -59.19 24.04
CA GLU A 399 -5.47 -59.45 22.83
C GLU A 399 -6.86 -58.82 22.90
N LEU A 400 -7.56 -58.98 24.03
CA LEU A 400 -8.83 -58.31 24.26
C LEU A 400 -8.66 -56.78 24.29
N ARG A 401 -7.60 -56.25 24.92
CA ARG A 401 -7.27 -54.81 24.91
C ARG A 401 -6.87 -54.34 23.53
N VAL A 402 -6.27 -55.15 22.67
CA VAL A 402 -5.96 -54.74 21.28
C VAL A 402 -7.24 -54.63 20.47
N ALA A 403 -8.17 -55.59 20.60
CA ALA A 403 -9.47 -55.53 19.95
C ALA A 403 -10.37 -54.42 20.54
N GLU A 404 -10.39 -54.25 21.86
CA GLU A 404 -11.08 -53.18 22.55
C GLU A 404 -10.43 -51.82 22.30
N ALA A 405 -9.09 -51.73 22.20
CA ALA A 405 -8.40 -50.50 21.84
C ALA A 405 -8.63 -50.15 20.38
N ALA A 406 -8.69 -51.12 19.47
CA ALA A 406 -9.08 -50.87 18.08
C ALA A 406 -10.53 -50.39 17.98
N LEU A 407 -11.45 -51.00 18.74
CA LEU A 407 -12.85 -50.58 18.82
C LEU A 407 -13.00 -49.20 19.46
N VAL A 408 -12.35 -48.95 20.59
CA VAL A 408 -12.33 -47.65 21.28
C VAL A 408 -11.63 -46.61 20.41
N ALA A 409 -10.55 -46.95 19.69
CA ALA A 409 -9.90 -46.04 18.76
C ALA A 409 -10.81 -45.68 17.59
N ALA A 410 -11.50 -46.64 16.98
CA ALA A 410 -12.45 -46.39 15.90
C ALA A 410 -13.67 -45.59 16.40
N ARG A 411 -14.24 -45.93 17.58
CA ARG A 411 -15.31 -45.14 18.23
C ARG A 411 -14.86 -43.73 18.55
N THR A 412 -13.69 -43.57 19.14
CA THR A 412 -13.14 -42.27 19.52
C THR A 412 -12.83 -41.44 18.28
N ARG A 413 -12.32 -42.06 17.21
CA ARG A 413 -12.10 -41.39 15.92
C ARG A 413 -13.40 -40.90 15.33
N LEU A 414 -14.44 -41.73 15.34
CA LEU A 414 -15.78 -41.35 14.88
C LEU A 414 -16.40 -40.26 15.74
N GLU A 415 -16.37 -40.38 17.07
CA GLU A 415 -16.84 -39.32 17.97
C GLU A 415 -16.08 -38.01 17.77
N ARG A 416 -14.76 -38.06 17.50
CA ARG A 416 -13.96 -36.87 17.19
C ARG A 416 -14.39 -36.27 15.85
N ALA A 417 -14.57 -37.08 14.81
CA ALA A 417 -15.03 -36.62 13.51
C ALA A 417 -16.45 -36.02 13.60
N GLU A 418 -17.37 -36.66 14.32
CA GLU A 418 -18.74 -36.19 14.54
C GLU A 418 -18.79 -34.91 15.37
N ARG A 419 -17.94 -34.80 16.40
CA ARG A 419 -17.80 -33.56 17.19
C ARG A 419 -17.22 -32.44 16.34
N GLU A 420 -16.23 -32.73 15.49
CA GLU A 420 -15.65 -31.75 14.57
C GLU A 420 -16.70 -31.26 13.57
N ALA A 421 -17.42 -32.18 12.93
CA ALA A 421 -18.51 -31.85 12.00
C ALA A 421 -19.64 -31.06 12.71
N SER A 422 -20.01 -31.44 13.93
CA SER A 422 -21.03 -30.74 14.71
C SER A 422 -20.56 -29.36 15.15
N ARG A 423 -19.29 -29.21 15.53
CA ARG A 423 -18.67 -27.93 15.88
C ARG A 423 -18.64 -27.00 14.68
N LEU A 424 -18.21 -27.49 13.51
CA LEU A 424 -18.17 -26.71 12.27
C LEU A 424 -19.58 -26.35 11.79
N ALA A 425 -20.56 -27.24 11.96
CA ALA A 425 -21.96 -26.92 11.67
C ALA A 425 -22.52 -25.85 12.61
N ALA A 426 -22.18 -25.91 13.91
CA ALA A 426 -22.55 -24.87 14.86
C ALA A 426 -21.83 -23.55 14.59
N GLU A 427 -20.56 -23.59 14.17
CA GLU A 427 -19.79 -22.42 13.75
C GLU A 427 -20.40 -21.77 12.51
N ALA A 428 -20.80 -22.56 11.50
CA ALA A 428 -21.51 -22.08 10.32
C ALA A 428 -22.85 -21.41 10.69
N ALA A 429 -23.61 -22.02 11.60
CA ALA A 429 -24.89 -21.47 12.07
C ALA A 429 -24.73 -20.23 12.96
N ALA A 430 -23.58 -20.09 13.64
CA ALA A 430 -23.28 -18.95 14.49
C ALA A 430 -22.68 -17.75 13.72
N LEU A 431 -22.36 -17.91 12.44
CA LEU A 431 -21.90 -16.79 11.61
C LEU A 431 -23.03 -15.75 11.48
N PRO A 432 -22.73 -14.46 11.70
CA PRO A 432 -23.73 -13.41 11.62
C PRO A 432 -24.35 -13.30 10.22
N ASP A 433 -25.56 -12.74 10.16
CA ASP A 433 -26.24 -12.43 8.91
C ASP A 433 -25.53 -11.27 8.18
N ALA A 434 -25.53 -11.31 6.85
CA ALA A 434 -24.95 -10.26 6.00
C ALA A 434 -25.90 -9.05 5.89
N ALA A 435 -27.22 -9.25 6.05
CA ALA A 435 -28.22 -8.22 5.84
C ALA A 435 -27.99 -6.90 6.64
N PRO A 436 -27.56 -6.91 7.92
CA PRO A 436 -27.24 -5.68 8.64
C PRO A 436 -26.06 -4.90 8.04
N LEU A 437 -25.02 -5.61 7.57
CA LEU A 437 -23.85 -4.99 6.95
C LEU A 437 -24.18 -4.45 5.55
N GLU A 438 -25.04 -5.14 4.80
CA GLU A 438 -25.56 -4.65 3.51
C GLU A 438 -26.40 -3.38 3.69
N ALA A 439 -27.25 -3.33 4.72
CA ALA A 439 -28.01 -2.15 5.08
C ALA A 439 -27.10 -0.97 5.47
N GLN A 440 -26.06 -1.21 6.27
CA GLN A 440 -25.05 -0.20 6.62
C GLN A 440 -24.31 0.32 5.38
N ARG A 441 -23.93 -0.56 4.45
CA ARG A 441 -23.31 -0.16 3.18
C ARG A 441 -24.25 0.74 2.38
N ALA A 442 -25.52 0.33 2.22
CA ALA A 442 -26.50 1.10 1.47
C ALA A 442 -26.76 2.49 2.09
N GLU A 443 -26.85 2.56 3.42
CA GLU A 443 -26.99 3.83 4.14
C GLU A 443 -25.76 4.73 3.97
N ALA A 444 -24.55 4.17 4.06
CA ALA A 444 -23.31 4.90 3.86
C ALA A 444 -23.21 5.46 2.43
N VAL A 445 -23.59 4.68 1.41
CA VAL A 445 -23.64 5.15 0.01
C VAL A 445 -24.68 6.26 -0.17
N ALA A 446 -25.86 6.16 0.45
CA ALA A 446 -26.86 7.23 0.39
C ALA A 446 -26.36 8.52 1.04
N ARG A 447 -25.70 8.43 2.20
CA ARG A 447 -25.07 9.59 2.87
C ARG A 447 -23.94 10.19 2.03
N GLN A 448 -23.16 9.37 1.33
CA GLN A 448 -22.11 9.85 0.42
C GLN A 448 -22.71 10.67 -0.73
N GLN A 449 -23.81 10.20 -1.33
CA GLN A 449 -24.51 10.92 -2.39
C GLN A 449 -25.06 12.26 -1.88
N GLN A 450 -25.70 12.26 -0.71
CA GLN A 450 -26.21 13.49 -0.10
C GLN A 450 -25.08 14.51 0.18
N ALA A 451 -23.97 14.05 0.78
CA ALA A 451 -22.83 14.92 1.04
C ALA A 451 -22.19 15.49 -0.25
N SER A 452 -22.24 14.75 -1.35
CA SER A 452 -21.81 15.27 -2.67
C SER A 452 -22.73 16.37 -3.17
N LEU A 453 -24.04 16.22 -3.03
CA LEU A 453 -25.01 17.27 -3.41
C LEU A 453 -24.83 18.53 -2.55
N ASP A 454 -24.61 18.36 -1.24
CA ASP A 454 -24.37 19.46 -0.32
C ASP A 454 -23.06 20.21 -0.63
N ARG A 455 -22.02 19.48 -1.05
CA ARG A 455 -20.74 20.05 -1.54
C ARG A 455 -20.98 20.92 -2.77
N ASP A 456 -21.67 20.38 -3.78
CA ASP A 456 -21.93 21.10 -5.03
C ASP A 456 -22.79 22.36 -4.79
N ALA A 457 -23.76 22.28 -3.86
CA ALA A 457 -24.54 23.44 -3.42
C ALA A 457 -23.69 24.50 -2.70
N ALA A 458 -22.75 24.09 -1.86
CA ALA A 458 -21.82 25.00 -1.18
C ALA A 458 -20.87 25.69 -2.17
N GLU A 459 -20.37 24.97 -3.17
CA GLU A 459 -19.55 25.55 -4.26
C GLU A 459 -20.33 26.54 -5.12
N ALA A 460 -21.60 26.26 -5.41
CA ALA A 460 -22.48 27.22 -6.09
C ALA A 460 -22.66 28.51 -5.26
N MET A 461 -22.95 28.37 -3.96
CA MET A 461 -23.09 29.51 -3.04
C MET A 461 -21.80 30.35 -2.95
N ILE A 462 -20.62 29.73 -2.93
CA ILE A 462 -19.33 30.45 -2.92
C ILE A 462 -19.16 31.25 -4.22
N ARG A 463 -19.46 30.65 -5.38
CA ARG A 463 -19.35 31.34 -6.69
C ARG A 463 -20.29 32.53 -6.78
N GLU A 464 -21.53 32.38 -6.33
CA GLU A 464 -22.50 33.49 -6.29
C GLU A 464 -22.04 34.62 -5.35
N ALA A 465 -21.55 34.27 -4.16
CA ALA A 465 -21.02 35.23 -3.20
C ALA A 465 -19.76 35.96 -3.72
N GLU A 466 -18.89 35.26 -4.44
CA GLU A 466 -17.71 35.86 -5.08
C GLU A 466 -18.09 36.88 -6.15
N ALA A 467 -19.01 36.52 -7.04
CA ALA A 467 -19.54 37.42 -8.06
C ALA A 467 -20.20 38.66 -7.45
N ALA A 468 -21.02 38.47 -6.40
CA ALA A 468 -21.65 39.57 -5.66
C ALA A 468 -20.62 40.48 -4.99
N ARG A 469 -19.56 39.91 -4.40
CA ARG A 469 -18.48 40.68 -3.77
C ARG A 469 -17.71 41.51 -4.80
N GLN A 470 -17.40 40.94 -5.96
CA GLN A 470 -16.70 41.66 -7.01
C GLN A 470 -17.52 42.85 -7.54
N SER A 471 -18.82 42.62 -7.80
CA SER A 471 -19.74 43.69 -8.19
C SER A 471 -19.85 44.79 -7.12
N ALA A 472 -19.94 44.41 -5.84
CA ALA A 472 -20.02 45.37 -4.74
C ALA A 472 -18.71 46.17 -4.55
N SER A 473 -17.55 45.54 -4.75
CA SER A 473 -16.23 46.20 -4.71
C SER A 473 -16.07 47.24 -5.83
N GLU A 474 -16.49 46.89 -7.05
CA GLU A 474 -16.52 47.83 -8.19
C GLU A 474 -17.46 49.01 -7.91
N ALA A 475 -18.67 48.74 -7.41
CA ALA A 475 -19.63 49.79 -7.02
C ALA A 475 -19.06 50.70 -5.92
N ARG A 476 -18.35 50.14 -4.94
CA ARG A 476 -17.70 50.90 -3.87
C ARG A 476 -16.58 51.78 -4.40
N ALA A 477 -15.73 51.27 -5.30
CA ALA A 477 -14.66 52.05 -5.91
C ALA A 477 -15.21 53.27 -6.68
N LEU A 478 -16.30 53.06 -7.44
CA LEU A 478 -17.00 54.14 -8.15
C LEU A 478 -17.62 55.15 -7.18
N ALA A 479 -18.32 54.70 -6.13
CA ALA A 479 -18.93 55.57 -5.14
C ALA A 479 -17.88 56.38 -4.34
N GLN A 480 -16.74 55.76 -4.00
CA GLN A 480 -15.65 56.43 -3.30
C GLN A 480 -14.95 57.48 -4.17
N ALA A 481 -14.79 57.21 -5.48
CA ALA A 481 -14.30 58.19 -6.43
C ALA A 481 -15.27 59.39 -6.53
N ALA A 482 -16.57 59.14 -6.67
CA ALA A 482 -17.60 60.18 -6.69
C ALA A 482 -17.60 61.02 -5.40
N LEU A 483 -17.53 60.37 -4.23
CA LEU A 483 -17.49 61.04 -2.94
C LEU A 483 -16.25 61.93 -2.77
N SER A 484 -15.07 61.44 -3.18
CA SER A 484 -13.83 62.22 -3.10
C SER A 484 -13.87 63.45 -4.03
N SER A 485 -14.44 63.31 -5.23
CA SER A 485 -14.64 64.42 -6.17
C SER A 485 -15.63 65.46 -5.62
N ALA A 486 -16.80 65.03 -5.13
CA ALA A 486 -17.81 65.92 -4.57
C ALA A 486 -17.29 66.67 -3.33
N ARG A 487 -16.56 65.99 -2.43
CA ARG A 487 -15.92 66.63 -1.26
C ARG A 487 -14.87 67.65 -1.66
N ALA A 488 -14.05 67.35 -2.67
CA ALA A 488 -13.05 68.30 -3.17
C ALA A 488 -13.71 69.56 -3.76
N ALA A 489 -14.80 69.40 -4.53
CA ALA A 489 -15.56 70.52 -5.09
C ALA A 489 -16.19 71.39 -3.99
N LEU A 490 -16.83 70.77 -2.99
CA LEU A 490 -17.41 71.48 -1.85
C LEU A 490 -16.34 72.20 -1.01
N ALA A 491 -15.21 71.54 -0.74
CA ALA A 491 -14.10 72.14 0.03
C ALA A 491 -13.45 73.32 -0.71
N ALA A 492 -13.28 73.22 -2.04
CA ALA A 492 -12.79 74.32 -2.86
C ALA A 492 -13.73 75.53 -2.76
N LEU A 493 -15.04 75.31 -2.90
CA LEU A 493 -16.07 76.33 -2.83
C LEU A 493 -16.18 76.96 -1.44
N ASP A 494 -16.08 76.17 -0.37
CA ASP A 494 -16.04 76.67 1.02
C ASP A 494 -14.75 77.47 1.31
N SER A 495 -13.61 77.04 0.79
CA SER A 495 -12.34 77.78 0.94
C SER A 495 -12.39 79.14 0.22
N GLU A 496 -13.00 79.18 -0.97
CA GLU A 496 -13.22 80.42 -1.73
C GLU A 496 -14.18 81.35 -0.96
N ALA A 497 -15.28 80.82 -0.41
CA ALA A 497 -16.18 81.59 0.45
C ALA A 497 -15.47 82.21 1.65
N VAL A 498 -14.63 81.45 2.36
CA VAL A 498 -13.89 81.94 3.53
C VAL A 498 -12.89 83.02 3.15
N ALA A 499 -12.16 82.83 2.05
CA ALA A 499 -11.21 83.81 1.53
C ALA A 499 -11.91 85.12 1.15
N LEU A 500 -13.04 85.04 0.42
CA LEU A 500 -13.83 86.20 0.02
C LEU A 500 -14.46 86.93 1.22
N ARG A 501 -15.02 86.21 2.21
CA ARG A 501 -15.55 86.82 3.44
C ARG A 501 -14.47 87.61 4.19
N ARG A 502 -13.31 86.98 4.43
CA ARG A 502 -12.18 87.67 5.10
C ARG A 502 -11.72 88.90 4.33
N ALA A 503 -11.69 88.83 3.00
CA ALA A 503 -11.28 89.95 2.15
C ALA A 503 -12.30 91.10 2.09
N VAL A 504 -13.58 90.83 2.36
CA VAL A 504 -14.65 91.83 2.43
C VAL A 504 -14.75 92.44 3.84
N ASP A 505 -14.51 91.65 4.89
CA ASP A 505 -14.62 92.07 6.29
C ASP A 505 -13.41 92.90 6.79
N SER A 506 -12.21 92.69 6.21
CA SER A 506 -10.97 93.39 6.61
C SER A 506 -10.95 94.91 6.33
N GLY A 507 -11.99 95.44 5.67
CA GLY A 507 -12.15 96.87 5.37
C GLY A 507 -13.37 97.54 6.02
N SER A 508 -13.96 96.96 7.08
CA SER A 508 -15.23 97.45 7.65
C SER A 508 -15.10 98.16 9.00
N GLY A 509 -15.12 99.50 8.94
CA GLY A 509 -15.56 100.34 10.06
C GLY A 509 -17.06 100.63 9.95
N GLY A 510 -17.91 99.70 10.42
CA GLY A 510 -19.35 99.92 10.68
C GLY A 510 -20.29 99.98 9.47
N ARG A 511 -21.50 99.40 9.63
CA ARG A 511 -22.64 99.32 8.66
C ARG A 511 -23.25 100.67 8.22
N ALA A 512 -22.52 101.77 8.34
CA ALA A 512 -23.07 103.09 8.10
C ALA A 512 -23.01 103.51 6.63
N ARG A 513 -22.05 103.00 5.83
CA ARG A 513 -21.75 103.48 4.46
C ARG A 513 -22.81 103.06 3.44
N ALA A 514 -23.03 103.90 2.43
CA ALA A 514 -23.88 103.58 1.28
C ALA A 514 -23.40 102.31 0.54
N LEU A 515 -22.09 102.10 0.43
CA LEU A 515 -21.49 100.90 -0.20
C LEU A 515 -21.97 99.58 0.43
N ASP A 516 -22.29 99.59 1.73
CA ASP A 516 -22.75 98.40 2.47
C ASP A 516 -24.25 98.13 2.30
N GLN A 517 -24.99 99.07 1.69
CA GLN A 517 -26.45 99.01 1.53
C GLN A 517 -26.89 98.99 0.06
N VAL A 518 -25.95 99.05 -0.88
CA VAL A 518 -26.20 98.95 -2.32
C VAL A 518 -25.73 97.59 -2.85
N LYS A 519 -26.47 97.06 -3.84
CA LYS A 519 -26.12 95.84 -4.55
C LYS A 519 -26.25 96.07 -6.04
N ALA A 520 -25.16 95.91 -6.78
CA ALA A 520 -25.16 95.98 -8.24
C ALA A 520 -25.43 94.58 -8.83
N ALA A 521 -26.19 94.50 -9.91
CA ALA A 521 -26.28 93.27 -10.70
C ALA A 521 -24.89 92.88 -11.23
N PRO A 522 -24.59 91.56 -11.39
CA PRO A 522 -23.31 91.12 -11.92
C PRO A 522 -22.95 91.78 -13.26
N GLY A 523 -21.77 92.38 -13.34
CA GLY A 523 -21.29 93.16 -14.50
C GLY A 523 -21.49 94.68 -14.40
N TYR A 524 -22.27 95.17 -13.42
CA TYR A 524 -22.52 96.60 -13.20
C TYR A 524 -21.76 97.18 -12.00
N GLU A 525 -20.92 96.38 -11.33
CA GLU A 525 -20.18 96.78 -10.13
C GLU A 525 -19.19 97.93 -10.41
N ARG A 526 -18.48 97.85 -11.54
CA ARG A 526 -17.56 98.89 -12.00
C ARG A 526 -18.29 100.17 -12.42
N ALA A 527 -19.44 100.01 -13.07
CA ALA A 527 -20.31 101.12 -13.45
C ALA A 527 -20.82 101.87 -12.21
N LEU A 528 -21.30 101.16 -11.18
CA LEU A 528 -21.73 101.75 -9.91
C LEU A 528 -20.59 102.45 -9.16
N ALA A 529 -19.42 101.80 -9.09
CA ALA A 529 -18.26 102.35 -8.42
C ALA A 529 -17.76 103.63 -9.11
N ALA A 530 -17.74 103.67 -10.44
CA ALA A 530 -17.39 104.86 -11.21
C ALA A 530 -18.46 105.95 -11.12
N ALA A 531 -19.74 105.57 -11.05
CA ALA A 531 -20.88 106.45 -10.99
C ALA A 531 -20.91 107.29 -9.70
N LEU A 532 -20.60 106.68 -8.56
CA LEU A 532 -20.72 107.30 -7.24
C LEU A 532 -19.37 107.53 -6.54
N GLY A 533 -18.29 106.83 -6.91
CA GLY A 533 -16.95 107.06 -6.37
C GLY A 533 -16.90 107.12 -4.84
N ASP A 534 -16.22 108.13 -4.30
CA ASP A 534 -16.13 108.40 -2.85
C ASP A 534 -17.48 108.69 -2.18
N ASP A 535 -18.54 108.93 -2.96
CA ASP A 535 -19.88 109.12 -2.42
C ASP A 535 -20.42 107.78 -1.85
N LEU A 536 -19.93 106.62 -2.33
CA LEU A 536 -20.27 105.29 -1.78
C LEU A 536 -19.75 105.08 -0.35
N GLU A 537 -18.67 105.76 0.03
CA GLU A 537 -18.12 105.71 1.39
C GLU A 537 -18.91 106.59 2.38
N SER A 538 -19.86 107.41 1.89
CA SER A 538 -20.67 108.27 2.75
C SER A 538 -21.84 107.50 3.35
N PRO A 539 -22.17 107.72 4.64
CA PRO A 539 -23.27 107.03 5.27
C PRO A 539 -24.65 107.54 4.81
N ILE A 540 -25.65 106.64 4.86
CA ILE A 540 -27.06 107.01 4.69
C ILE A 540 -27.59 107.38 6.08
N ALA A 541 -27.75 108.67 6.32
CA ALA A 541 -28.11 109.20 7.64
C ALA A 541 -28.75 110.60 7.54
N PRO A 542 -29.64 110.96 8.48
CA PRO A 542 -30.27 112.28 8.51
C PRO A 542 -29.28 113.42 8.85
N GLU A 543 -28.22 113.14 9.62
CA GLU A 543 -27.21 114.11 10.10
C GLU A 543 -25.76 113.59 9.93
N GLY A 544 -24.79 114.50 9.74
CA GLY A 544 -23.37 114.15 9.52
C GLY A 544 -22.63 115.05 8.52
N LYS A 545 -21.28 115.07 8.57
CA LYS A 545 -20.42 115.95 7.74
C LYS A 545 -20.39 115.56 6.24
N ARG A 546 -20.48 114.27 5.92
CA ARG A 546 -20.65 113.71 4.57
C ARG A 546 -21.72 112.63 4.68
N ARG A 547 -22.83 112.73 3.93
CA ARG A 547 -23.96 111.80 4.04
C ARG A 547 -24.90 111.84 2.83
N TRP A 548 -25.66 110.77 2.67
CA TRP A 548 -26.86 110.72 1.84
C TRP A 548 -28.09 110.92 2.71
N ALA A 549 -28.84 112.01 2.48
CA ALA A 549 -30.07 112.35 3.21
C ALA A 549 -31.35 112.10 2.39
N GLY A 550 -31.20 111.69 1.12
CA GLY A 550 -32.30 111.48 0.19
C GLY A 550 -32.84 112.76 -0.47
N ALA A 551 -33.51 112.57 -1.61
CA ALA A 551 -34.21 113.63 -2.33
C ALA A 551 -35.41 113.03 -3.10
N GLN A 552 -36.58 113.68 -3.01
CA GLN A 552 -37.76 113.27 -3.77
C GLN A 552 -37.56 113.57 -5.27
N ALA A 553 -37.91 112.62 -6.14
CA ALA A 553 -37.91 112.83 -7.58
C ALA A 553 -38.83 113.99 -7.95
N GLN A 554 -38.38 114.86 -8.84
CA GLN A 554 -39.18 116.00 -9.30
C GLN A 554 -39.64 115.75 -10.74
N SER A 555 -40.82 116.25 -11.10
CA SER A 555 -41.38 116.05 -12.45
C SER A 555 -40.60 116.77 -13.55
N ASP A 556 -39.75 117.73 -13.18
CA ASP A 556 -38.83 118.45 -14.07
C ASP A 556 -37.41 117.85 -14.10
N ASP A 557 -37.19 116.70 -13.44
CA ASP A 557 -35.93 115.98 -13.56
C ASP A 557 -35.66 115.61 -15.03
N PRO A 558 -34.47 115.93 -15.57
CA PRO A 558 -34.19 115.73 -16.98
C PRO A 558 -34.23 114.24 -17.36
N ALA A 559 -34.87 113.93 -18.49
CA ALA A 559 -34.80 112.60 -19.07
C ALA A 559 -33.34 112.25 -19.45
N LEU A 560 -32.97 110.98 -19.33
CA LEU A 560 -31.67 110.48 -19.78
C LEU A 560 -31.56 110.57 -21.31
N PRO A 561 -30.34 110.69 -21.86
CA PRO A 561 -30.14 110.73 -23.31
C PRO A 561 -30.67 109.47 -24.00
N GLU A 562 -31.13 109.63 -25.24
CA GLU A 562 -31.64 108.52 -26.05
C GLU A 562 -30.54 107.45 -26.26
N GLY A 563 -30.87 106.19 -26.00
CA GLY A 563 -29.93 105.07 -26.04
C GLY A 563 -29.15 104.82 -24.74
N CYS A 564 -29.41 105.56 -23.65
CA CYS A 564 -28.88 105.26 -22.32
C CYS A 564 -29.94 104.62 -21.43
N GLU A 565 -29.58 103.53 -20.74
CA GLU A 565 -30.43 102.93 -19.70
C GLU A 565 -30.22 103.64 -18.36
N SER A 566 -31.17 103.54 -17.42
CA SER A 566 -30.91 104.06 -16.08
C SER A 566 -30.04 103.08 -15.30
N LEU A 567 -28.96 103.56 -14.69
CA LEU A 567 -28.15 102.72 -13.81
C LEU A 567 -28.95 102.23 -12.59
N ALA A 568 -30.01 102.95 -12.20
CA ALA A 568 -30.94 102.54 -11.14
C ALA A 568 -31.65 101.21 -11.43
N ASP A 569 -31.87 100.86 -12.70
CA ASP A 569 -32.56 99.62 -13.09
C ASP A 569 -31.72 98.37 -12.80
N HIS A 570 -30.39 98.54 -12.67
CA HIS A 570 -29.42 97.46 -12.45
C HIS A 570 -28.83 97.46 -11.03
N ILE A 571 -29.32 98.33 -10.14
CA ILE A 571 -28.82 98.48 -8.77
C ILE A 571 -29.97 98.45 -7.77
N SER A 572 -29.91 97.52 -6.81
CA SER A 572 -30.73 97.58 -5.60
C SER A 572 -30.09 98.56 -4.61
N ALA A 573 -30.73 99.71 -4.39
CA ALA A 573 -30.23 100.75 -3.49
C ALA A 573 -31.34 101.30 -2.56
N PRO A 574 -30.98 101.90 -1.41
CA PRO A 574 -31.94 102.56 -0.51
C PRO A 574 -32.60 103.78 -1.18
N PRO A 575 -33.82 104.17 -0.75
CA PRO A 575 -34.61 105.23 -1.39
C PRO A 575 -33.86 106.58 -1.45
N GLU A 576 -32.92 106.83 -0.55
CA GLU A 576 -32.10 108.03 -0.49
C GLU A 576 -31.18 108.20 -1.71
N LEU A 577 -30.81 107.10 -2.39
CA LEU A 577 -29.94 107.09 -3.56
C LEU A 577 -30.69 107.04 -4.89
N VAL A 578 -31.98 106.68 -4.88
CA VAL A 578 -32.77 106.37 -6.09
C VAL A 578 -32.80 107.55 -7.06
N ARG A 579 -33.11 108.77 -6.59
CA ARG A 579 -33.13 109.96 -7.47
C ARG A 579 -31.76 110.23 -8.08
N ARG A 580 -30.67 109.97 -7.34
CA ARG A 580 -29.31 110.15 -7.85
C ARG A 580 -28.97 109.12 -8.93
N LEU A 581 -29.24 107.84 -8.66
CA LEU A 581 -28.99 106.74 -9.59
C LEU A 581 -29.85 106.87 -10.86
N ALA A 582 -31.08 107.37 -10.75
CA ALA A 582 -31.97 107.61 -11.88
C ALA A 582 -31.42 108.63 -12.88
N GLN A 583 -30.58 109.57 -12.42
CA GLN A 583 -29.90 110.59 -13.23
C GLN A 583 -28.50 110.15 -13.70
N ILE A 584 -28.18 108.87 -13.57
CA ILE A 584 -26.96 108.27 -14.09
C ILE A 584 -27.35 107.34 -15.23
N GLY A 585 -26.99 107.72 -16.45
CA GLY A 585 -27.16 106.89 -17.63
C GLY A 585 -26.11 105.81 -17.70
N PHE A 586 -26.49 104.63 -18.14
CA PHE A 586 -25.62 103.53 -18.51
C PHE A 586 -25.62 103.35 -20.03
N ALA A 587 -24.43 103.20 -20.61
CA ALA A 587 -24.26 102.82 -22.01
C ALA A 587 -23.04 101.90 -22.16
N GLU A 588 -23.06 100.97 -23.13
CA GLU A 588 -21.91 100.09 -23.37
C GLU A 588 -20.63 100.87 -23.74
N GLN A 589 -20.78 101.96 -24.49
CA GLN A 589 -19.70 102.86 -24.87
C GLN A 589 -20.15 104.31 -24.83
N ASP A 590 -19.24 105.21 -24.43
CA ASP A 590 -19.50 106.65 -24.47
C ASP A 590 -19.34 107.17 -25.90
N ALA A 591 -20.46 107.44 -26.57
CA ALA A 591 -20.51 107.98 -27.92
C ALA A 591 -20.57 109.52 -27.95
N GLY A 592 -20.34 110.19 -26.81
CA GLY A 592 -20.39 111.64 -26.69
C GLY A 592 -21.82 112.22 -26.60
N GLN A 593 -22.80 111.43 -26.13
CA GLN A 593 -24.19 111.88 -25.98
C GLN A 593 -24.28 113.13 -25.08
N MET A 594 -25.19 114.06 -25.41
CA MET A 594 -25.34 115.31 -24.68
C MET A 594 -26.02 115.08 -23.31
N LEU A 595 -25.29 115.38 -22.23
CA LEU A 595 -25.77 115.22 -20.86
C LEU A 595 -26.36 116.54 -20.34
N ARG A 596 -27.51 116.46 -19.66
CA ARG A 596 -28.13 117.63 -19.01
C ARG A 596 -27.50 117.89 -17.64
N VAL A 597 -27.66 119.12 -17.16
CA VAL A 597 -27.09 119.57 -15.86
C VAL A 597 -27.45 118.58 -14.75
N GLY A 598 -26.43 118.07 -14.06
CA GLY A 598 -26.56 117.10 -12.97
C GLY A 598 -26.38 115.63 -13.35
N GLN A 599 -26.47 115.27 -14.65
CA GLN A 599 -26.37 113.88 -15.12
C GLN A 599 -24.91 113.37 -15.18
N ARG A 600 -24.78 112.04 -15.04
CA ARG A 600 -23.55 111.29 -15.32
C ARG A 600 -23.88 110.19 -16.34
N LEU A 601 -22.91 109.83 -17.18
CA LEU A 601 -22.93 108.63 -18.01
C LEU A 601 -21.85 107.69 -17.49
N VAL A 602 -22.16 106.40 -17.37
CA VAL A 602 -21.16 105.36 -17.05
C VAL A 602 -21.20 104.21 -18.03
N THR A 603 -20.05 103.58 -18.23
CA THR A 603 -19.92 102.35 -19.02
C THR A 603 -19.67 101.12 -18.16
N ARG A 604 -19.84 99.94 -18.76
CA ARG A 604 -19.64 98.64 -18.11
C ARG A 604 -18.22 98.48 -17.54
N ASP A 605 -17.22 99.04 -18.21
CA ASP A 605 -15.82 99.01 -17.77
C ASP A 605 -15.49 100.04 -16.66
N GLY A 606 -16.44 100.89 -16.28
CA GLY A 606 -16.25 101.89 -15.21
C GLY A 606 -15.72 103.24 -15.70
N GLN A 607 -15.88 103.57 -16.98
CA GLN A 607 -15.64 104.94 -17.45
C GLN A 607 -16.84 105.81 -17.09
N MET A 608 -16.61 107.05 -16.67
CA MET A 608 -17.65 107.98 -16.25
C MET A 608 -17.46 109.35 -16.89
N ARG A 609 -18.51 109.91 -17.48
CA ARG A 609 -18.55 111.29 -17.98
C ARG A 609 -19.67 112.09 -17.31
N ARG A 610 -19.37 113.31 -16.88
CA ARG A 610 -20.34 114.25 -16.30
C ARG A 610 -20.79 115.28 -17.32
N TRP A 611 -21.93 115.89 -17.06
CA TRP A 611 -22.51 116.96 -17.88
C TRP A 611 -21.60 118.19 -18.10
N ASP A 612 -20.66 118.45 -17.18
CA ASP A 612 -19.69 119.54 -17.24
C ASP A 612 -18.42 119.18 -18.05
N GLY A 613 -18.39 118.01 -18.67
CA GLY A 613 -17.26 117.53 -19.49
C GLY A 613 -16.17 116.80 -18.71
N TYR A 614 -16.33 116.63 -17.40
CA TYR A 614 -15.38 115.82 -16.62
C TYR A 614 -15.49 114.34 -16.99
N VAL A 615 -14.36 113.72 -17.34
CA VAL A 615 -14.25 112.29 -17.68
C VAL A 615 -13.29 111.60 -16.70
N ALA A 616 -13.71 110.49 -16.11
CA ALA A 616 -12.88 109.60 -15.30
C ALA A 616 -12.85 108.21 -15.94
N ILE A 617 -11.66 107.72 -16.27
CA ILE A 617 -11.46 106.42 -16.93
C ILE A 617 -11.14 105.33 -15.89
N GLU A 618 -10.67 105.72 -14.69
CA GLU A 618 -10.43 104.84 -13.55
C GLU A 618 -10.98 105.48 -12.27
N GLY A 619 -12.24 105.17 -11.93
CA GLY A 619 -12.91 105.67 -10.72
C GLY A 619 -13.45 104.53 -9.86
N GLY A 620 -13.18 104.55 -8.55
CA GLY A 620 -13.83 103.64 -7.59
C GLY A 620 -13.35 102.18 -7.60
N ALA A 621 -12.14 101.88 -8.13
CA ALA A 621 -11.64 100.50 -8.25
C ALA A 621 -11.74 99.65 -6.97
N ALA A 622 -11.48 100.24 -5.80
CA ALA A 622 -11.62 99.55 -4.51
C ALA A 622 -13.08 99.18 -4.16
N ALA A 623 -14.03 100.06 -4.46
CA ALA A 623 -15.47 99.82 -4.27
C ALA A 623 -16.00 98.78 -5.28
N ALA A 624 -15.55 98.84 -6.54
CA ALA A 624 -15.88 97.86 -7.57
C ALA A 624 -15.39 96.45 -7.19
N GLU A 625 -14.12 96.33 -6.79
CA GLU A 625 -13.52 95.06 -6.39
C GLU A 625 -14.25 94.45 -5.18
N ARG A 626 -14.69 95.28 -4.23
CA ARG A 626 -15.50 94.84 -3.09
C ARG A 626 -16.89 94.34 -3.50
N LEU A 627 -17.57 95.05 -4.39
CA LEU A 627 -18.88 94.64 -4.93
C LEU A 627 -18.78 93.33 -5.75
N ILE A 628 -17.73 93.17 -6.56
CA ILE A 628 -17.46 91.94 -7.32
C ILE A 628 -17.27 90.74 -6.37
N ARG A 629 -16.49 90.93 -5.30
CA ARG A 629 -16.28 89.88 -4.27
C ARG A 629 -17.57 89.52 -3.54
N LEU A 630 -18.43 90.48 -3.25
CA LEU A 630 -19.75 90.25 -2.63
C LEU A 630 -20.67 89.45 -3.57
N ASN A 631 -20.76 89.83 -4.85
CA ASN A 631 -21.55 89.09 -5.84
C ASN A 631 -21.01 87.66 -6.04
N ARG A 632 -19.68 87.47 -6.07
CA ARG A 632 -19.06 86.14 -6.13
C ARG A 632 -19.37 85.31 -4.89
N LEU A 633 -19.32 85.91 -3.70
CA LEU A 633 -19.66 85.24 -2.44
C LEU A 633 -21.12 84.79 -2.41
N GLU A 634 -22.04 85.60 -2.93
CA GLU A 634 -23.46 85.26 -3.01
C GLU A 634 -23.71 84.10 -3.99
N ALA A 635 -23.05 84.10 -5.16
CA ALA A 635 -23.11 83.00 -6.12
C ALA A 635 -22.61 81.67 -5.52
N ILE A 636 -21.53 81.73 -4.75
CA ILE A 636 -20.97 80.59 -4.01
C ILE A 636 -21.95 80.09 -2.94
N VAL A 637 -22.56 80.98 -2.15
CA VAL A 637 -23.56 80.62 -1.13
C VAL A 637 -24.79 79.96 -1.77
N ALA A 638 -25.21 80.40 -2.95
CA ALA A 638 -26.32 79.81 -3.69
C ALA A 638 -25.99 78.42 -4.28
N ALA A 639 -24.75 78.19 -4.72
CA ALA A 639 -24.32 76.91 -5.30
C ALA A 639 -23.98 75.82 -4.26
N ARG A 640 -23.62 76.22 -3.03
CA ARG A 640 -23.18 75.30 -1.96
C ARG A 640 -24.19 74.19 -1.59
N PRO A 641 -25.51 74.45 -1.44
CA PRO A 641 -26.46 73.41 -1.02
C PRO A 641 -26.53 72.22 -1.99
N ALA A 642 -26.45 72.48 -3.30
CA ALA A 642 -26.47 71.44 -4.32
C ALA A 642 -25.27 70.49 -4.19
N LEU A 643 -24.05 71.04 -4.05
CA LEU A 643 -22.84 70.24 -3.83
C LEU A 643 -22.84 69.50 -2.49
N ALA A 644 -23.45 70.07 -1.44
CA ALA A 644 -23.60 69.38 -0.16
C ALA A 644 -24.53 68.15 -0.31
N THR A 645 -25.64 68.27 -1.05
CA THR A 645 -26.51 67.14 -1.35
C THR A 645 -25.82 66.07 -2.20
N GLU A 646 -24.96 66.46 -3.15
CA GLU A 646 -24.14 65.51 -3.93
C GLU A 646 -23.14 64.73 -3.04
N VAL A 647 -22.52 65.39 -2.06
CA VAL A 647 -21.65 64.73 -1.07
C VAL A 647 -22.43 63.71 -0.24
N ASP A 648 -23.62 64.08 0.26
CA ASP A 648 -24.46 63.18 1.05
C ASP A 648 -24.90 61.96 0.23
N ALA A 649 -25.37 62.16 -1.00
CA ALA A 649 -25.78 61.07 -1.89
C ALA A 649 -24.61 60.13 -2.26
N ALA A 650 -23.42 60.67 -2.53
CA ALA A 650 -22.23 59.86 -2.81
C ALA A 650 -21.75 59.12 -1.55
N GLN A 651 -21.95 59.69 -0.36
CA GLN A 651 -21.63 59.04 0.91
C GLN A 651 -22.58 57.89 1.21
N ASP A 652 -23.88 58.05 0.98
CA ASP A 652 -24.88 56.98 1.13
C ASP A 652 -24.61 55.84 0.14
N ALA A 653 -24.22 56.17 -1.10
CA ALA A 653 -23.85 55.16 -2.11
C ALA A 653 -22.60 54.36 -1.71
N GLU A 654 -21.57 55.00 -1.12
CA GLU A 654 -20.37 54.31 -0.62
C GLU A 654 -20.72 53.38 0.55
N GLN A 655 -21.56 53.83 1.48
CA GLN A 655 -22.00 53.03 2.61
C GLN A 655 -22.83 51.81 2.16
N ALA A 656 -23.74 52.00 1.22
CA ALA A 656 -24.54 50.91 0.66
C ALA A 656 -23.68 49.86 -0.07
N ALA A 657 -22.74 50.31 -0.89
CA ALA A 657 -21.82 49.41 -1.59
C ALA A 657 -20.91 48.64 -0.62
N ARG A 658 -20.42 49.31 0.44
CA ARG A 658 -19.64 48.68 1.51
C ARG A 658 -20.44 47.65 2.30
N ALA A 659 -21.72 47.93 2.61
CA ALA A 659 -22.60 46.97 3.27
C ALA A 659 -22.85 45.73 2.38
N SER A 660 -23.05 45.93 1.07
CA SER A 660 -23.19 44.83 0.11
C SER A 660 -21.92 44.00 -0.02
N GLU A 661 -20.73 44.63 -0.01
CA GLU A 661 -19.44 43.94 -0.04
C GLU A 661 -19.26 43.07 1.21
N GLN A 662 -19.61 43.59 2.38
CA GLN A 662 -19.56 42.85 3.64
C GLN A 662 -20.53 41.65 3.63
N ALA A 663 -21.78 41.85 3.20
CA ALA A 663 -22.77 40.77 3.12
C ALA A 663 -22.33 39.64 2.17
N ALA A 664 -21.72 39.98 1.03
CA ALA A 664 -21.16 39.00 0.11
C ALA A 664 -19.94 38.27 0.70
N SER A 665 -19.08 38.97 1.45
CA SER A 665 -17.97 38.35 2.19
C SER A 665 -18.46 37.36 3.25
N ASP A 666 -19.50 37.72 4.01
CA ASP A 666 -20.10 36.84 5.03
C ASP A 666 -20.77 35.62 4.39
N ALA A 667 -21.45 35.79 3.25
CA ALA A 667 -22.01 34.69 2.47
C ALA A 667 -20.92 33.74 1.94
N MET A 668 -19.79 34.27 1.46
CA MET A 668 -18.64 33.46 1.04
C MET A 668 -18.06 32.67 2.22
N ALA A 669 -17.93 33.29 3.40
CA ALA A 669 -17.47 32.60 4.60
C ALA A 669 -18.41 31.45 5.01
N ALA A 670 -19.73 31.70 5.00
CA ALA A 670 -20.73 30.67 5.27
C ALA A 670 -20.69 29.52 4.24
N GLY A 671 -20.52 29.85 2.96
CA GLY A 671 -20.33 28.86 1.89
C GLY A 671 -19.10 27.98 2.11
N ARG A 672 -17.96 28.57 2.50
CA ARG A 672 -16.73 27.81 2.83
C ARG A 672 -16.92 26.88 4.02
N THR A 673 -17.61 27.32 5.07
CA THR A 673 -17.92 26.45 6.22
C THR A 673 -18.79 25.27 5.81
N ARG A 674 -19.83 25.48 4.99
CA ARG A 674 -20.68 24.41 4.46
C ARG A 674 -19.91 23.44 3.58
N LEU A 675 -19.00 23.95 2.74
CA LEU A 675 -18.14 23.12 1.89
C LEU A 675 -17.28 22.18 2.75
N THR A 676 -16.61 22.71 3.77
CA THR A 676 -15.79 21.90 4.69
C THR A 676 -16.63 20.83 5.41
N GLN A 677 -17.86 21.17 5.84
CA GLN A 677 -18.77 20.21 6.48
C GLN A 677 -19.18 19.10 5.52
N ALA A 678 -19.57 19.44 4.29
CA ALA A 678 -19.94 18.47 3.26
C ALA A 678 -18.77 17.53 2.90
N GLU A 679 -17.55 18.05 2.75
CA GLU A 679 -16.35 17.25 2.50
C GLU A 679 -16.00 16.30 3.67
N GLN A 680 -16.24 16.73 4.91
CA GLN A 680 -16.06 15.87 6.09
C GLN A 680 -17.09 14.75 6.13
N GLN A 681 -18.36 15.06 5.85
CA GLN A 681 -19.44 14.09 5.77
C GLN A 681 -19.21 13.08 4.63
N GLN A 682 -18.75 13.55 3.47
CA GLN A 682 -18.44 12.69 2.33
C GLN A 682 -17.30 11.72 2.66
N ARG A 683 -16.22 12.19 3.29
CA ARG A 683 -15.11 11.33 3.75
C ARG A 683 -15.54 10.33 4.81
N ALA A 684 -16.41 10.73 5.75
CA ALA A 684 -16.94 9.83 6.76
C ALA A 684 -17.84 8.75 6.15
N ALA A 685 -18.72 9.12 5.22
CA ALA A 685 -19.60 8.20 4.51
C ALA A 685 -18.83 7.20 3.64
N LEU A 686 -17.77 7.65 2.94
CA LEU A 686 -16.90 6.77 2.14
C LEU A 686 -16.22 5.72 3.02
N ARG A 687 -15.61 6.13 4.15
CA ARG A 687 -14.99 5.20 5.10
C ARG A 687 -15.99 4.19 5.64
N ALA A 688 -17.19 4.62 6.02
CA ALA A 688 -18.23 3.71 6.49
C ALA A 688 -18.67 2.69 5.42
N ALA A 689 -18.72 3.11 4.15
CA ALA A 689 -19.03 2.21 3.03
C ALA A 689 -17.92 1.17 2.80
N ASP A 690 -16.66 1.59 2.85
CA ASP A 690 -15.49 0.71 2.69
C ASP A 690 -15.37 -0.28 3.86
N GLU A 691 -15.61 0.17 5.09
CA GLU A 691 -15.62 -0.67 6.29
C GLU A 691 -16.72 -1.74 6.22
N ALA A 692 -17.93 -1.36 5.83
CA ALA A 692 -19.04 -2.30 5.64
C ALA A 692 -18.75 -3.31 4.52
N THR A 693 -18.15 -2.87 3.41
CA THR A 693 -17.75 -3.73 2.29
C THR A 693 -16.69 -4.74 2.71
N THR A 694 -15.64 -4.29 3.39
CA THR A 694 -14.57 -5.16 3.92
C THR A 694 -15.11 -6.13 4.98
N ALA A 695 -16.10 -5.73 5.77
CA ALA A 695 -16.76 -6.63 6.72
C ALA A 695 -17.58 -7.72 6.01
N LEU A 696 -18.27 -7.37 4.92
CA LEU A 696 -19.02 -8.33 4.09
C LEU A 696 -18.09 -9.34 3.41
N GLU A 697 -16.99 -8.90 2.81
CA GLU A 697 -16.00 -9.78 2.17
C GLU A 697 -15.39 -10.76 3.18
N ARG A 698 -15.01 -10.27 4.37
CA ARG A 698 -14.52 -11.13 5.46
C ARG A 698 -15.56 -12.14 5.93
N LEU A 699 -16.83 -11.73 6.03
CA LEU A 699 -17.92 -12.63 6.43
C LEU A 699 -18.17 -13.71 5.37
N SER A 700 -18.15 -13.34 4.08
CA SER A 700 -18.29 -14.26 2.94
C SER A 700 -17.16 -15.28 2.93
N GLY A 701 -15.91 -14.83 3.00
CA GLY A 701 -14.76 -15.74 3.02
C GLY A 701 -14.72 -16.67 4.24
N ARG A 702 -15.17 -16.19 5.41
CA ARG A 702 -15.34 -17.06 6.59
C ARG A 702 -16.45 -18.09 6.40
N ARG A 703 -17.55 -17.73 5.76
CA ARG A 703 -18.66 -18.65 5.49
C ARG A 703 -18.23 -19.75 4.52
N GLU A 704 -17.61 -19.39 3.40
CA GLU A 704 -17.07 -20.33 2.41
C GLU A 704 -16.03 -21.29 3.05
N GLY A 705 -15.09 -20.75 3.83
CA GLY A 705 -14.05 -21.57 4.48
C GLY A 705 -14.60 -22.55 5.53
N VAL A 706 -15.67 -22.18 6.26
CA VAL A 706 -16.31 -23.10 7.22
C VAL A 706 -17.14 -24.16 6.49
N GLU A 707 -17.81 -23.81 5.38
CA GLU A 707 -18.58 -24.75 4.57
C GLU A 707 -17.69 -25.82 3.92
N GLU A 708 -16.54 -25.44 3.36
CA GLU A 708 -15.59 -26.39 2.77
C GLU A 708 -15.06 -27.39 3.81
N ARG A 709 -14.65 -26.89 4.98
CA ARG A 709 -14.20 -27.72 6.11
C ARG A 709 -15.31 -28.64 6.64
N LEU A 710 -16.56 -28.19 6.64
CA LEU A 710 -17.70 -29.01 7.05
C LEU A 710 -17.94 -30.17 6.07
N ILE A 711 -17.77 -29.95 4.77
CA ILE A 711 -17.87 -31.00 3.75
C ILE A 711 -16.78 -32.07 3.98
N GLU A 712 -15.55 -31.66 4.24
CA GLU A 712 -14.44 -32.56 4.54
C GLU A 712 -14.67 -33.36 5.83
N ALA A 713 -15.06 -32.68 6.92
CA ALA A 713 -15.35 -33.34 8.20
C ALA A 713 -16.50 -34.36 8.11
N ARG A 714 -17.48 -34.13 7.24
CA ARG A 714 -18.56 -35.12 6.97
C ARG A 714 -18.02 -36.37 6.27
N ARG A 715 -17.13 -36.22 5.29
CA ARG A 715 -16.48 -37.37 4.63
C ARG A 715 -15.63 -38.18 5.62
N ASP A 716 -14.95 -37.51 6.55
CA ASP A 716 -14.20 -38.18 7.61
C ASP A 716 -15.11 -38.96 8.58
N CYS A 717 -16.31 -38.45 8.87
CA CYS A 717 -17.32 -39.19 9.65
C CYS A 717 -17.73 -40.49 8.95
N ASP A 718 -18.00 -40.44 7.64
CA ASP A 718 -18.41 -41.62 6.87
C ASP A 718 -17.32 -42.70 6.87
N SER A 719 -16.06 -42.29 6.68
CA SER A 719 -14.90 -43.17 6.74
C SER A 719 -14.71 -43.80 8.13
N ALA A 720 -14.78 -42.99 9.20
CA ALA A 720 -14.64 -43.47 10.57
C ALA A 720 -15.79 -44.40 11.00
N ARG A 721 -16.99 -44.25 10.44
CA ARG A 721 -18.12 -45.16 10.68
C ARG A 721 -17.82 -46.55 10.09
N ALA A 722 -17.28 -46.62 8.88
CA ALA A 722 -16.92 -47.89 8.26
C ALA A 722 -15.82 -48.64 9.05
N GLU A 723 -14.83 -47.92 9.59
CA GLU A 723 -13.80 -48.51 10.46
C GLU A 723 -14.37 -49.03 11.79
N LEU A 724 -15.34 -48.31 12.37
CA LEU A 724 -16.03 -48.73 13.58
C LEU A 724 -16.77 -50.06 13.39
N ASP A 725 -17.50 -50.21 12.29
CA ASP A 725 -18.24 -51.44 12.00
C ASP A 725 -17.30 -52.64 11.89
N MET A 726 -16.13 -52.47 11.26
CA MET A 726 -15.09 -53.51 11.18
C MET A 726 -14.50 -53.87 12.55
N ALA A 727 -14.16 -52.88 13.38
CA ALA A 727 -13.60 -53.11 14.71
C ALA A 727 -14.62 -53.78 15.67
N GLN A 728 -15.90 -53.46 15.51
CA GLN A 728 -16.99 -54.03 16.30
C GLN A 728 -17.17 -55.52 16.01
N ALA A 729 -17.09 -55.92 14.74
CA ALA A 729 -17.11 -57.32 14.32
C ALA A 729 -15.92 -58.12 14.91
N ALA A 730 -14.72 -57.53 14.97
CA ALA A 730 -13.54 -58.16 15.55
C ALA A 730 -13.64 -58.37 17.07
N ARG A 731 -14.19 -57.40 17.82
CA ARG A 731 -14.40 -57.53 19.28
C ARG A 731 -15.42 -58.62 19.63
N THR A 732 -16.49 -58.77 18.83
CA THR A 732 -17.52 -59.79 19.10
C THR A 732 -17.00 -61.23 18.99
N ALA A 733 -15.85 -61.45 18.36
CA ALA A 733 -15.25 -62.77 18.19
C ALA A 733 -14.34 -63.24 19.36
N MET A 734 -14.10 -62.40 20.39
CA MET A 734 -13.12 -62.69 21.47
C MET A 734 -13.74 -63.30 22.76
N PRO A 735 -13.05 -64.20 23.49
CA PRO A 735 -13.48 -64.74 24.81
C PRO A 735 -13.38 -63.72 25.98
N ASP A 736 -14.18 -63.87 27.06
CA ASP A 736 -14.30 -62.90 28.18
C ASP A 736 -13.31 -63.12 29.37
N GLY A 737 -12.45 -64.14 29.34
CA GLY A 737 -11.30 -64.26 30.28
C GLY A 737 -11.64 -64.25 31.80
N ALA A 738 -12.85 -64.65 32.19
CA ALA A 738 -13.33 -64.62 33.57
C ALA A 738 -12.49 -65.49 34.53
N ASP A 739 -11.99 -66.63 34.06
CA ASP A 739 -11.23 -67.58 34.86
C ASP A 739 -9.85 -67.03 35.28
N THR A 740 -9.20 -66.26 34.41
CA THR A 740 -7.86 -65.69 34.67
C THR A 740 -7.94 -64.49 35.62
N ARG A 741 -9.07 -63.75 35.64
CA ARG A 741 -9.32 -62.65 36.59
C ARG A 741 -9.45 -63.13 38.04
N ALA A 742 -10.13 -64.24 38.27
CA ALA A 742 -10.32 -64.81 39.61
C ALA A 742 -8.98 -65.18 40.28
N LEU A 743 -8.02 -65.65 39.48
CA LEU A 743 -6.69 -66.06 39.95
C LEU A 743 -5.81 -64.88 40.40
N VAL A 744 -5.87 -63.73 39.71
CA VAL A 744 -5.06 -62.53 40.07
C VAL A 744 -5.60 -61.80 41.29
N ALA A 745 -6.92 -61.71 41.44
CA ALA A 745 -7.54 -61.07 42.61
C ALA A 745 -7.09 -61.71 43.94
N ALA A 746 -6.97 -63.05 43.97
CA ALA A 746 -6.49 -63.77 45.15
C ALA A 746 -5.03 -63.41 45.51
N LEU A 747 -4.17 -63.15 44.53
CA LEU A 747 -2.75 -62.87 44.73
C LEU A 747 -2.46 -61.39 45.05
N THR A 748 -3.27 -60.44 44.56
CA THR A 748 -3.13 -59.00 44.86
C THR A 748 -3.41 -58.68 46.33
N GLN A 749 -4.44 -59.30 46.93
CA GLN A 749 -4.79 -59.09 48.34
C GLN A 749 -3.63 -59.46 49.28
N ALA A 750 -2.81 -60.43 48.88
CA ALA A 750 -1.63 -60.84 49.64
C ALA A 750 -0.49 -59.79 49.59
N SER A 751 -0.33 -59.05 48.48
CA SER A 751 0.73 -58.03 48.28
C SER A 751 0.40 -56.67 48.93
N GLU A 752 -0.85 -56.22 48.92
CA GLU A 752 -1.21 -54.91 49.49
C GLU A 752 -1.05 -54.84 51.01
N LYS A 753 -1.34 -55.97 51.68
CA LYS A 753 -1.22 -56.08 53.13
C LYS A 753 0.21 -55.81 53.61
N THR A 754 1.22 -56.19 52.84
CA THR A 754 2.63 -56.01 53.20
C THR A 754 3.12 -54.58 52.90
N ARG A 755 2.58 -53.91 51.87
CA ARG A 755 2.96 -52.54 51.48
C ARG A 755 2.40 -51.44 52.39
N ALA A 756 1.18 -51.59 52.90
CA ALA A 756 0.53 -50.59 53.77
C ALA A 756 1.32 -50.35 55.09
N ALA A 757 2.02 -51.36 55.57
CA ALA A 757 2.86 -51.26 56.76
C ALA A 757 4.06 -50.30 56.57
N VAL A 758 4.57 -50.12 55.35
CA VAL A 758 5.71 -49.24 55.04
C VAL A 758 5.29 -47.76 55.05
N SER A 759 4.13 -47.43 54.48
CA SER A 759 3.70 -46.05 54.24
C SER A 759 3.30 -45.30 55.52
N GLN A 760 2.66 -45.98 56.47
CA GLN A 760 2.22 -45.35 57.72
C GLN A 760 3.41 -44.74 58.49
N LEU A 761 4.58 -45.38 58.44
CA LEU A 761 5.77 -44.94 59.16
C LEU A 761 6.43 -43.67 58.57
N GLN A 762 6.12 -43.32 57.32
CA GLN A 762 6.69 -42.14 56.64
C GLN A 762 5.87 -40.86 56.90
N ALA A 763 4.56 -40.97 57.13
CA ALA A 763 3.66 -39.82 57.28
C ALA A 763 3.87 -39.06 58.61
N ASP A 764 4.15 -39.79 59.69
CA ASP A 764 4.29 -39.22 61.04
C ASP A 764 5.47 -38.22 61.14
N LYS A 765 6.51 -38.38 60.30
CA LYS A 765 7.67 -37.48 60.25
C LYS A 765 7.34 -36.09 59.70
N ALA A 766 6.37 -35.97 58.78
CA ALA A 766 6.14 -34.74 58.02
C ALA A 766 5.31 -33.67 58.77
N LEU A 767 4.52 -34.06 59.78
CA LEU A 767 3.67 -33.15 60.54
C LEU A 767 4.47 -32.25 61.51
N ALA A 768 5.60 -32.73 62.02
CA ALA A 768 6.43 -31.98 62.97
C ALA A 768 7.08 -30.72 62.34
N ASP A 769 7.38 -30.73 61.04
CA ASP A 769 8.12 -29.65 60.38
C ASP A 769 7.28 -28.37 60.12
N ARG A 770 5.94 -28.42 60.12
CA ARG A 770 5.08 -27.26 59.75
C ARG A 770 4.78 -26.28 60.89
N ALA A 771 4.73 -26.72 62.13
CA ALA A 771 4.35 -25.88 63.28
C ALA A 771 5.35 -24.73 63.54
N LEU A 772 6.62 -24.93 63.18
CA LEU A 772 7.72 -23.99 63.41
C LEU A 772 7.59 -22.65 62.64
N SER A 773 6.86 -22.62 61.52
CA SER A 773 6.83 -21.46 60.62
C SER A 773 5.88 -20.34 61.07
N SER A 774 4.80 -20.64 61.79
CA SER A 774 3.69 -19.69 62.06
C SER A 774 4.00 -18.65 63.13
N ASP A 775 4.90 -18.92 64.08
CA ASP A 775 5.14 -18.03 65.22
C ASP A 775 5.97 -16.78 64.88
N ARG A 776 6.58 -16.71 63.69
CA ARG A 776 7.47 -15.60 63.27
C ARG A 776 6.75 -14.34 62.76
N GLU A 777 5.49 -14.41 62.32
CA GLU A 777 4.82 -13.29 61.60
C GLU A 777 4.11 -12.25 62.50
N ARG A 778 3.55 -12.65 63.66
CA ARG A 778 2.76 -11.74 64.54
C ARG A 778 3.59 -10.64 65.22
N GLN A 779 4.90 -10.85 65.38
CA GLN A 779 5.78 -9.91 66.07
C GLN A 779 5.87 -8.54 65.37
N ALA A 780 5.69 -8.46 64.04
CA ALA A 780 5.95 -7.25 63.26
C ALA A 780 4.83 -6.17 63.29
N ALA A 781 3.59 -6.53 63.66
CA ALA A 781 2.43 -5.62 63.52
C ALA A 781 2.24 -4.61 64.66
N ALA A 782 2.72 -4.90 65.87
CA ALA A 782 2.50 -4.06 67.06
C ALA A 782 3.34 -2.76 67.07
N GLU A 783 4.35 -2.62 66.20
CA GLU A 783 5.29 -1.47 66.21
C GLU A 783 4.73 -0.19 65.54
N ALA A 784 3.62 -0.25 64.79
CA ALA A 784 3.15 0.88 63.96
C ALA A 784 2.20 1.89 64.66
N GLU A 785 1.45 1.49 65.70
CA GLU A 785 0.36 2.30 66.29
C GLU A 785 0.82 3.47 67.19
N ILE A 786 2.05 3.43 67.71
CA ILE A 786 2.59 4.44 68.65
C ILE A 786 2.75 5.85 68.02
N LYS A 787 2.80 5.98 66.69
CA LYS A 787 3.19 7.22 65.99
C LYS A 787 2.10 8.32 65.92
N SER A 788 0.81 8.00 66.08
CA SER A 788 -0.33 8.90 65.82
C SER A 788 -0.67 9.90 66.95
N TRP A 789 -0.43 9.55 68.22
CA TRP A 789 -0.91 10.35 69.38
C TRP A 789 -0.16 11.66 69.67
N ARG A 790 1.02 11.90 69.09
CA ARG A 790 1.85 13.09 69.38
C ARG A 790 1.39 14.41 68.74
N GLY A 791 0.45 14.42 67.81
CA GLY A 791 0.08 15.63 67.04
C GLY A 791 -0.90 16.62 67.70
N ARG A 792 -1.64 16.23 68.74
CA ARG A 792 -2.79 17.03 69.26
C ARG A 792 -2.48 18.05 70.38
N ALA A 793 -1.26 18.08 70.94
CA ALA A 793 -0.94 18.91 72.12
C ALA A 793 -0.42 20.35 71.83
N GLY A 794 -0.30 20.78 70.57
CA GLY A 794 0.43 22.02 70.21
C GLY A 794 -0.35 23.34 70.09
N GLU A 795 -1.68 23.35 69.96
CA GLU A 795 -2.45 24.56 69.59
C GLU A 795 -2.90 25.47 70.76
N ALA A 796 -3.01 24.97 71.99
CA ALA A 796 -3.57 25.74 73.12
C ALA A 796 -2.67 26.87 73.67
N ALA A 797 -1.35 26.86 73.42
CA ALA A 797 -0.41 27.79 74.07
C ALA A 797 -0.37 29.23 73.52
N LYS A 798 -0.96 29.52 72.35
CA LYS A 798 -0.80 30.82 71.66
C LYS A 798 -1.71 31.97 72.15
N ARG A 799 -2.80 31.72 72.88
CA ARG A 799 -3.83 32.76 73.17
C ARG A 799 -3.61 33.59 74.46
N ILE A 800 -2.82 33.10 75.43
CA ILE A 800 -2.69 33.72 76.78
C ILE A 800 -1.70 34.93 76.82
N GLY A 801 -0.81 35.09 75.86
CA GLY A 801 0.25 36.13 75.88
C GLY A 801 -0.18 37.57 75.52
N ALA A 802 -1.34 37.76 74.88
CA ALA A 802 -1.70 39.06 74.29
C ALA A 802 -2.33 40.08 75.27
N MET A 803 -2.71 39.67 76.48
CA MET A 803 -3.57 40.47 77.37
C MET A 803 -2.82 41.31 78.45
N VAL A 804 -1.54 41.09 78.77
CA VAL A 804 -0.87 41.75 79.91
C VAL A 804 -0.29 43.14 79.61
N ALA A 805 0.21 43.37 78.40
CA ALA A 805 0.97 44.57 78.07
C ALA A 805 0.15 45.87 78.01
N ARG A 806 -1.18 45.81 78.11
CA ARG A 806 -2.08 46.93 77.79
C ARG A 806 -2.47 47.80 79.00
N GLY A 807 -2.23 47.35 80.24
CA GLY A 807 -2.63 48.06 81.47
C GLY A 807 -1.66 49.13 81.99
N GLU A 808 -0.34 48.88 81.99
CA GLU A 808 0.68 49.79 82.58
C GLU A 808 0.84 51.13 81.83
N ALA A 809 0.40 51.18 80.58
CA ALA A 809 0.56 52.36 79.72
C ALA A 809 -0.33 53.55 80.11
N ILE A 810 -1.48 53.33 80.77
CA ILE A 810 -2.53 54.34 80.93
C ILE A 810 -2.23 55.34 82.08
N ALA A 811 -1.49 54.95 83.12
CA ALA A 811 -1.32 55.76 84.34
C ALA A 811 -0.29 56.90 84.23
N THR A 812 0.78 56.70 83.47
CA THR A 812 1.88 57.67 83.28
C THR A 812 1.48 58.88 82.45
N GLU A 813 0.40 58.80 81.68
CA GLU A 813 -0.01 59.80 80.70
C GLU A 813 -0.67 61.05 81.33
N ARG A 814 -1.16 60.98 82.58
CA ARG A 814 -2.01 62.03 83.16
C ARG A 814 -1.27 63.21 83.80
N THR A 815 -0.17 62.97 84.51
CA THR A 815 0.58 63.99 85.29
C THR A 815 1.37 64.96 84.41
N THR A 816 1.51 64.65 83.12
CA THR A 816 2.46 65.30 82.22
C THR A 816 1.88 66.52 81.49
N ILE A 817 0.58 66.80 81.61
CA ILE A 817 -0.15 67.71 80.70
C ILE A 817 -0.85 68.92 81.38
N GLU A 818 -0.56 69.26 82.64
CA GLU A 818 -1.30 70.26 83.45
C GLU A 818 -0.99 71.75 83.14
N ASP A 819 0.28 72.15 82.93
CA ASP A 819 0.71 73.57 82.77
C ASP A 819 0.71 74.10 81.31
N GLN A 820 0.23 73.31 80.36
CA GLN A 820 0.40 73.56 78.93
C GLN A 820 -0.42 74.74 78.33
N PRO A 821 -1.59 75.17 78.85
CA PRO A 821 -2.44 76.18 78.18
C PRO A 821 -1.83 77.59 77.98
N ASP A 822 -1.11 78.16 78.95
CA ASP A 822 -0.64 79.56 78.90
C ASP A 822 0.58 79.75 77.97
N SER A 823 1.45 78.75 77.91
CA SER A 823 2.59 78.73 76.98
C SER A 823 2.13 78.77 75.51
N LEU A 824 0.99 78.16 75.20
CA LEU A 824 0.44 78.10 73.84
C LEU A 824 -0.06 79.47 73.33
N ALA A 825 -0.41 80.41 74.21
CA ALA A 825 -0.93 81.74 73.81
C ALA A 825 0.14 82.70 73.25
N GLN A 826 1.34 82.74 73.83
CA GLN A 826 2.44 83.59 73.32
C GLN A 826 2.98 83.08 71.98
N ALA A 827 3.01 81.76 71.81
CA ALA A 827 3.42 81.12 70.56
C ALA A 827 2.51 81.47 69.36
N ILE A 828 1.22 81.74 69.61
CA ILE A 828 0.25 82.13 68.56
C ILE A 828 0.61 83.49 67.93
N ALA A 829 1.02 84.50 68.70
CA ALA A 829 1.27 85.85 68.17
C ALA A 829 2.53 85.94 67.29
N ALA A 830 3.62 85.28 67.67
CA ALA A 830 4.84 85.23 66.86
C ALA A 830 4.66 84.48 65.54
N LEU A 831 3.74 83.51 65.50
CA LEU A 831 3.44 82.73 64.30
C LEU A 831 2.66 83.51 63.23
N ASP A 832 1.93 84.56 63.63
CA ASP A 832 1.09 85.37 62.73
C ASP A 832 1.96 86.25 61.81
N ASP A 833 2.98 86.94 62.35
CA ASP A 833 3.94 87.76 61.58
C ASP A 833 4.79 86.91 60.61
N GLN A 834 5.18 85.71 61.06
CA GLN A 834 5.89 84.74 60.22
C GLN A 834 5.02 84.26 59.04
N GLY A 835 3.70 84.18 59.22
CA GLY A 835 2.74 83.77 58.20
C GLY A 835 2.71 84.69 56.96
N ALA A 836 2.87 86.01 57.15
CA ALA A 836 2.83 86.97 56.04
C ALA A 836 4.04 86.84 55.10
N ALA A 837 5.25 86.66 55.63
CA ALA A 837 6.46 86.45 54.83
C ALA A 837 6.45 85.12 54.07
N LEU A 838 5.88 84.07 54.67
CA LEU A 838 5.72 82.77 54.03
C LEU A 838 4.72 82.80 52.86
N ALA A 839 3.72 83.68 52.90
CA ALA A 839 2.76 83.86 51.81
C ALA A 839 3.40 84.46 50.54
N GLU A 840 4.30 85.44 50.67
CA GLU A 840 5.02 86.05 49.53
C GLU A 840 6.01 85.08 48.88
N ALA A 841 6.71 84.28 49.71
CA ALA A 841 7.58 83.21 49.22
C ALA A 841 6.80 82.14 48.42
N ALA A 842 5.57 81.81 48.85
CA ALA A 842 4.70 80.87 48.14
C ALA A 842 4.29 81.37 46.74
N GLU A 843 3.99 82.66 46.57
CA GLU A 843 3.66 83.23 45.26
C GLU A 843 4.85 83.24 44.29
N THR A 844 6.06 83.50 44.79
CA THR A 844 7.27 83.47 43.97
C THR A 844 7.59 82.04 43.49
N ALA A 845 7.48 81.06 44.38
CA ALA A 845 7.67 79.65 44.02
C ALA A 845 6.60 79.16 43.02
N ARG A 846 5.36 79.63 43.13
CA ARG A 846 4.27 79.35 42.17
C ARG A 846 4.59 79.83 40.75
N ARG A 847 5.21 81.00 40.59
CA ARG A 847 5.63 81.50 39.25
C ARG A 847 6.72 80.63 38.63
N ALA A 848 7.71 80.23 39.42
CA ALA A 848 8.77 79.33 38.96
C ALA A 848 8.24 77.93 38.58
N GLU A 849 7.18 77.45 39.26
CA GLU A 849 6.45 76.24 38.86
C GLU A 849 5.84 76.38 37.45
N TYR A 850 5.13 77.48 37.16
CA TYR A 850 4.51 77.70 35.85
C TYR A 850 5.52 77.75 34.69
N GLU A 851 6.70 78.35 34.90
CA GLU A 851 7.77 78.41 33.89
C GLU A 851 8.37 77.02 33.61
N ALA A 852 8.58 76.21 34.66
CA ALA A 852 9.02 74.83 34.52
C ALA A 852 7.96 73.96 33.80
N GLU A 853 6.67 74.22 34.05
CA GLU A 853 5.57 73.54 33.36
C GLU A 853 5.54 73.87 31.86
N ALA A 854 5.79 75.13 31.48
CA ALA A 854 5.89 75.52 30.08
C ALA A 854 7.08 74.84 29.36
N THR A 855 8.22 74.74 30.06
CA THR A 855 9.41 74.03 29.55
C THR A 855 9.12 72.55 29.31
N LEU A 856 8.45 71.89 30.27
CA LEU A 856 8.04 70.49 30.13
C LEU A 856 7.14 70.29 28.89
N ARG A 857 6.13 71.14 28.68
CA ARG A 857 5.23 71.03 27.51
C ARG A 857 5.99 71.06 26.18
N THR A 858 7.01 71.91 26.06
CA THR A 858 7.83 71.98 24.83
C THR A 858 8.68 70.73 24.63
N ALA A 859 9.25 70.18 25.70
CA ALA A 859 10.05 68.97 25.65
C ALA A 859 9.20 67.72 25.35
N GLU A 860 8.01 67.62 25.94
CA GLU A 860 7.02 66.57 25.65
C GLU A 860 6.55 66.61 24.19
N HIS A 861 6.30 67.80 23.64
CA HIS A 861 5.93 67.93 22.23
C HIS A 861 7.04 67.45 21.28
N ARG A 862 8.30 67.79 21.58
CA ARG A 862 9.45 67.30 20.81
C ARG A 862 9.62 65.78 20.93
N ALA A 863 9.45 65.23 22.14
CA ALA A 863 9.50 63.79 22.38
C ALA A 863 8.36 63.02 21.69
N ALA A 864 7.18 63.63 21.53
CA ALA A 864 6.08 63.07 20.76
C ALA A 864 6.41 63.05 19.25
N GLN A 865 6.92 64.15 18.70
CA GLN A 865 7.31 64.24 17.28
C GLN A 865 8.41 63.23 16.89
N THR A 866 9.47 63.13 17.70
CA THR A 866 10.53 62.14 17.46
C THR A 866 10.03 60.70 17.64
N GLY A 867 8.98 60.52 18.47
CA GLY A 867 8.32 59.23 18.68
C GLY A 867 7.52 58.79 17.47
N GLU A 868 6.79 59.70 16.84
CA GLU A 868 6.09 59.48 15.57
C GLU A 868 7.07 59.17 14.44
N MET A 869 8.19 59.91 14.33
CA MET A 869 9.24 59.63 13.36
C MET A 869 9.88 58.24 13.55
N LEU A 870 10.12 57.83 14.79
CA LEU A 870 10.62 56.49 15.11
C LEU A 870 9.59 55.40 14.77
N ALA A 871 8.31 55.63 15.04
CA ALA A 871 7.23 54.70 14.68
C ALA A 871 7.15 54.51 13.16
N ALA A 872 7.16 55.60 12.38
CA ALA A 872 7.17 55.56 10.92
C ALA A 872 8.43 54.86 10.37
N ALA A 873 9.61 55.10 10.96
CA ALA A 873 10.84 54.42 10.57
C ALA A 873 10.78 52.90 10.86
N ARG A 874 10.19 52.49 12.00
CA ARG A 874 10.00 51.07 12.35
C ARG A 874 9.03 50.37 11.41
N GLU A 875 7.95 51.03 11.00
CA GLU A 875 6.99 50.52 10.02
C GLU A 875 7.64 50.36 8.63
N ALA A 876 8.39 51.36 8.18
CA ALA A 876 9.16 51.28 6.95
C ALA A 876 10.19 50.13 6.97
N ARG A 877 10.89 49.95 8.10
CA ARG A 877 11.80 48.81 8.32
C ARG A 877 11.08 47.47 8.26
N ALA A 878 9.95 47.33 8.96
CA ALA A 878 9.17 46.09 8.95
C ALA A 878 8.74 45.72 7.52
N THR A 879 8.30 46.71 6.74
CA THR A 879 7.92 46.52 5.33
C THR A 879 9.13 46.13 4.47
N ALA A 880 10.27 46.80 4.64
CA ALA A 880 11.49 46.50 3.88
C ALA A 880 12.07 45.12 4.22
N VAL A 881 12.07 44.72 5.49
CA VAL A 881 12.50 43.39 5.95
C VAL A 881 11.57 42.31 5.40
N ALA A 882 10.25 42.48 5.49
CA ALA A 882 9.30 41.52 4.94
C ALA A 882 9.46 41.34 3.41
N ARG A 883 9.73 42.44 2.67
CA ARG A 883 10.06 42.36 1.24
C ARG A 883 11.37 41.62 0.99
N ALA A 884 12.39 41.84 1.81
CA ALA A 884 13.68 41.15 1.71
C ALA A 884 13.54 39.65 1.98
N GLU A 885 12.80 39.26 3.02
CA GLU A 885 12.50 37.87 3.35
C GLU A 885 11.73 37.19 2.22
N ALA A 886 10.65 37.80 1.71
CA ALA A 886 9.86 37.26 0.61
C ALA A 886 10.67 37.11 -0.70
N ALA A 887 11.59 38.03 -0.98
CA ALA A 887 12.49 37.92 -2.14
C ALA A 887 13.54 36.82 -1.95
N ASP A 888 14.05 36.65 -0.72
CA ASP A 888 14.99 35.57 -0.39
C ASP A 888 14.32 34.19 -0.44
N GLU A 889 13.08 34.06 0.03
CA GLU A 889 12.30 32.82 -0.09
C GLU A 889 12.15 32.39 -1.56
N LYS A 890 11.82 33.32 -2.47
CA LYS A 890 11.77 33.03 -3.91
C LYS A 890 13.13 32.60 -4.47
N ARG A 891 14.23 33.18 -3.98
CA ARG A 891 15.61 32.80 -4.35
C ARG A 891 15.98 31.41 -3.81
N ILE A 892 15.56 31.08 -2.58
CA ILE A 892 15.78 29.77 -1.96
C ILE A 892 14.93 28.71 -2.66
N GLU A 893 13.68 29.02 -2.99
CA GLU A 893 12.77 28.14 -3.71
C GLU A 893 13.32 27.79 -5.10
N THR A 894 13.79 28.79 -5.85
CA THR A 894 14.46 28.54 -7.15
C THR A 894 15.74 27.72 -7.01
N ASN A 895 16.51 27.90 -5.91
CA ASN A 895 17.64 27.03 -5.58
C ASN A 895 17.21 25.58 -5.29
N ARG A 896 16.16 25.39 -4.48
CA ARG A 896 15.60 24.07 -4.13
C ARG A 896 15.09 23.36 -5.38
N LEU A 897 14.29 24.04 -6.21
CA LEU A 897 13.76 23.50 -7.46
C LEU A 897 14.88 23.06 -8.41
N SER A 898 15.94 23.85 -8.52
CA SER A 898 17.14 23.45 -9.29
C SER A 898 17.86 22.26 -8.66
N GLY A 899 17.98 22.20 -7.34
CA GLY A 899 18.56 21.06 -6.62
C GLY A 899 17.75 19.77 -6.81
N GLU A 900 16.43 19.83 -6.74
CA GLU A 900 15.54 18.68 -6.92
C GLU A 900 15.51 18.19 -8.37
N ARG A 901 15.54 19.10 -9.34
CA ARG A 901 15.42 18.74 -10.77
C ARG A 901 16.76 18.42 -11.43
N PHE A 902 17.82 19.11 -11.03
CA PHE A 902 19.12 19.06 -11.70
C PHE A 902 20.27 18.73 -10.76
N GLU A 903 20.04 18.47 -9.46
CA GLU A 903 21.08 18.09 -8.49
C GLU A 903 22.25 19.08 -8.44
N CYS A 904 21.98 20.36 -8.74
CA CYS A 904 22.94 21.44 -8.62
C CYS A 904 22.22 22.77 -8.39
N PRO A 905 22.88 23.75 -7.75
CA PRO A 905 22.33 25.08 -7.62
C PRO A 905 22.23 25.78 -9.00
N PRO A 906 21.27 26.72 -9.19
CA PRO A 906 21.02 27.38 -10.47
C PRO A 906 22.27 27.97 -11.15
N PRO A 907 23.24 28.60 -10.43
CA PRO A 907 24.46 29.13 -11.06
C PRO A 907 25.30 28.11 -11.83
N LEU A 908 25.18 26.82 -11.52
CA LEU A 908 25.93 25.74 -12.18
C LEU A 908 25.14 25.08 -13.32
N LEU A 909 23.86 25.43 -13.52
CA LEU A 909 23.05 24.92 -14.64
C LEU A 909 23.65 25.23 -16.02
N PRO A 910 24.19 26.45 -16.29
CA PRO A 910 24.83 26.76 -17.58
C PRO A 910 25.97 25.80 -17.93
N GLU A 911 26.82 25.47 -16.93
CA GLU A 911 27.95 24.57 -17.09
C GLU A 911 27.51 23.11 -17.21
N LYS A 912 26.56 22.66 -16.37
CA LYS A 912 26.09 21.27 -16.35
C LYS A 912 25.30 20.89 -17.60
N LEU A 913 24.47 21.80 -18.13
CA LEU A 913 23.58 21.54 -19.26
C LEU A 913 24.03 22.20 -20.59
N GLY A 914 25.16 22.91 -20.60
CA GLY A 914 25.79 23.41 -21.82
C GLY A 914 25.05 24.57 -22.50
N PHE A 915 24.62 25.58 -21.73
CA PHE A 915 24.06 26.83 -22.27
C PHE A 915 24.80 28.05 -21.72
N ALA A 916 24.90 29.15 -22.48
CA ALA A 916 25.57 30.37 -22.04
C ALA A 916 24.64 31.20 -21.14
N SER A 917 25.10 31.57 -19.94
CA SER A 917 24.32 32.37 -18.98
C SER A 917 23.96 33.76 -19.48
N ALA A 918 24.79 34.35 -20.35
CA ALA A 918 24.57 35.66 -20.97
C ALA A 918 23.40 35.66 -21.98
N ASP A 919 23.14 34.52 -22.63
CA ASP A 919 22.14 34.40 -23.68
C ASP A 919 20.73 34.12 -23.13
N ILE A 920 20.62 33.89 -21.81
CA ILE A 920 19.34 33.60 -21.16
C ILE A 920 18.49 34.86 -21.06
N ARG A 921 17.30 34.80 -21.64
CA ARG A 921 16.30 35.88 -21.65
C ARG A 921 15.54 35.91 -20.32
N ILE A 922 14.52 36.77 -20.22
CA ILE A 922 13.63 36.80 -19.05
C ILE A 922 12.86 35.49 -18.89
N ALA A 923 12.46 35.17 -17.67
CA ALA A 923 11.84 33.89 -17.32
C ALA A 923 10.62 33.54 -18.19
N GLN A 924 9.80 34.53 -18.55
CA GLN A 924 8.63 34.32 -19.41
C GLN A 924 8.99 33.84 -20.83
N THR A 925 10.07 34.36 -21.42
CA THR A 925 10.47 33.99 -22.78
C THR A 925 11.06 32.60 -22.83
N GLU A 926 11.88 32.22 -21.83
CA GLU A 926 12.39 30.86 -21.71
C GLU A 926 11.25 29.87 -21.39
N GLN A 927 10.23 30.29 -20.63
CA GLN A 927 9.06 29.46 -20.33
C GLN A 927 8.25 29.15 -21.60
N ALA A 928 8.07 30.14 -22.48
CA ALA A 928 7.36 29.94 -23.75
C ALA A 928 8.07 28.94 -24.67
N GLU A 929 9.41 28.95 -24.71
CA GLU A 929 10.18 27.93 -25.46
C GLU A 929 10.09 26.54 -24.83
N HIS A 930 10.18 26.45 -23.50
CA HIS A 930 9.93 25.19 -22.79
C HIS A 930 8.55 24.62 -23.12
N ASP A 931 7.50 25.44 -23.01
CA ASP A 931 6.11 25.03 -23.24
C ASP A 931 5.88 24.62 -24.70
N ARG A 932 6.58 25.26 -25.65
CA ARG A 932 6.57 24.83 -27.06
C ARG A 932 7.14 23.42 -27.23
N PHE A 933 8.30 23.11 -26.63
CA PHE A 933 8.87 21.77 -26.72
C PHE A 933 8.01 20.72 -26.02
N VAL A 934 7.40 21.06 -24.88
CA VAL A 934 6.42 20.20 -24.21
C VAL A 934 5.24 19.93 -25.13
N ALA A 935 4.64 20.96 -25.75
CA ALA A 935 3.54 20.78 -26.68
C ALA A 935 3.92 19.97 -27.93
N GLU A 936 5.14 20.14 -28.47
CA GLU A 936 5.66 19.31 -29.57
C GLU A 936 5.84 17.84 -29.15
N ARG A 937 6.23 17.56 -27.90
CA ARG A 937 6.32 16.21 -27.35
C ARG A 937 4.94 15.58 -27.13
N GLU A 938 3.99 16.31 -26.54
CA GLU A 938 2.62 15.82 -26.29
C GLU A 938 1.91 15.42 -27.60
N ARG A 939 2.18 16.12 -28.72
CA ARG A 939 1.66 15.77 -30.06
C ARG A 939 2.15 14.42 -30.59
N ILE A 940 3.26 13.87 -30.08
CA ILE A 940 3.76 12.54 -30.46
C ILE A 940 2.92 11.44 -29.78
N GLY A 941 2.25 11.75 -28.67
CA GLY A 941 1.45 10.81 -27.90
C GLY A 941 2.30 9.84 -27.07
N PRO A 942 1.68 8.79 -26.48
CA PRO A 942 2.41 7.78 -25.72
C PRO A 942 3.35 6.99 -26.64
N VAL A 943 4.62 6.89 -26.25
CA VAL A 943 5.67 6.29 -27.09
C VAL A 943 6.38 5.17 -26.35
N ASN A 944 6.61 4.06 -27.04
CA ASN A 944 7.37 2.92 -26.51
C ASN A 944 8.88 3.22 -26.64
N LEU A 945 9.53 3.60 -25.52
CA LEU A 945 10.96 3.93 -25.48
C LEU A 945 11.89 2.73 -25.66
N VAL A 946 11.40 1.52 -25.42
CA VAL A 946 12.16 0.28 -25.62
C VAL A 946 12.00 -0.28 -27.04
N ALA A 947 11.13 0.31 -27.87
CA ALA A 947 10.82 -0.16 -29.21
C ALA A 947 12.05 -0.31 -30.12
N ALA A 948 13.09 0.53 -29.94
CA ALA A 948 14.33 0.42 -30.71
C ALA A 948 15.15 -0.83 -30.31
N GLN A 949 15.17 -1.16 -29.01
CA GLN A 949 15.84 -2.34 -28.48
C GLN A 949 15.04 -3.62 -28.80
N GLU A 950 13.72 -3.60 -28.57
CA GLU A 950 12.80 -4.69 -28.93
C GLU A 950 12.83 -4.97 -30.43
N LEU A 951 12.94 -3.93 -31.27
CA LEU A 951 13.14 -4.09 -32.71
C LEU A 951 14.46 -4.82 -33.01
N GLY A 952 15.56 -4.44 -32.36
CA GLY A 952 16.86 -5.09 -32.55
C GLY A 952 16.88 -6.54 -32.11
N GLU A 953 16.25 -6.86 -30.97
CA GLU A 953 16.09 -8.22 -30.46
C GLU A 953 15.19 -9.07 -31.37
N LEU A 954 14.09 -8.50 -31.86
CA LEU A 954 13.18 -9.16 -32.79
C LEU A 954 13.84 -9.42 -34.15
N GLU A 955 14.61 -8.46 -34.68
CA GLU A 955 15.36 -8.62 -35.94
C GLU A 955 16.46 -9.70 -35.80
N ALA A 956 17.13 -9.78 -34.65
CA ALA A 956 18.11 -10.84 -34.37
C ALA A 956 17.45 -12.23 -34.27
N SER A 957 16.32 -12.33 -33.57
CA SER A 957 15.55 -13.57 -33.48
C SER A 957 14.97 -13.99 -34.84
N GLN A 958 14.54 -13.03 -35.66
CA GLN A 958 14.03 -13.27 -37.00
C GLN A 958 15.14 -13.82 -37.91
N ALA A 959 16.36 -13.29 -37.82
CA ALA A 959 17.50 -13.78 -38.58
C ALA A 959 17.85 -15.24 -38.21
N ALA A 960 17.79 -15.59 -36.92
CA ALA A 960 18.00 -16.96 -36.45
C ALA A 960 16.91 -17.92 -36.96
N SER A 961 15.63 -17.55 -36.85
CA SER A 961 14.51 -18.37 -37.33
C SER A 961 14.50 -18.54 -38.86
N ARG A 962 14.99 -17.55 -39.63
CA ARG A 962 15.18 -17.71 -41.08
C ARG A 962 16.27 -18.74 -41.40
N ALA A 963 17.39 -18.73 -40.68
CA ALA A 963 18.44 -19.73 -40.85
C ALA A 963 17.96 -21.15 -40.47
N GLU A 964 17.17 -21.27 -39.41
CA GLU A 964 16.55 -22.54 -38.99
C GLU A 964 15.53 -23.06 -40.01
N SER A 965 14.74 -22.17 -40.65
CA SER A 965 13.82 -22.52 -41.75
C SER A 965 14.57 -23.13 -42.95
N GLU A 966 15.69 -22.52 -43.34
CA GLU A 966 16.54 -23.02 -44.43
C GLU A 966 17.15 -24.38 -44.09
N GLU A 967 17.60 -24.59 -42.86
CA GLU A 967 18.16 -25.87 -42.41
C GLU A 967 17.10 -26.99 -42.35
N LEU A 968 15.90 -26.70 -41.82
CA LEU A 968 14.75 -27.62 -41.80
C LEU A 968 14.33 -28.00 -43.22
N THR A 969 14.32 -27.05 -44.15
CA THR A 969 14.03 -27.29 -45.56
C THR A 969 15.03 -28.28 -46.17
N GLN A 970 16.33 -28.10 -45.92
CA GLN A 970 17.36 -29.04 -46.37
C GLN A 970 17.25 -30.42 -45.69
N ALA A 971 16.84 -30.49 -44.43
CA ALA A 971 16.61 -31.75 -43.72
C ALA A 971 15.41 -32.53 -44.28
N ILE A 972 14.31 -31.84 -44.61
CA ILE A 972 13.12 -32.40 -45.26
C ILE A 972 13.48 -33.01 -46.62
N HIS A 973 14.29 -32.32 -47.43
CA HIS A 973 14.78 -32.85 -48.71
C HIS A 973 15.59 -34.13 -48.54
N ARG A 974 16.48 -34.19 -47.53
CA ARG A 974 17.26 -35.40 -47.22
C ARG A 974 16.37 -36.56 -46.75
N LEU A 975 15.38 -36.29 -45.89
CA LEU A 975 14.44 -37.31 -45.38
C LEU A 975 13.58 -37.90 -46.50
N ARG A 976 13.05 -37.07 -47.42
CA ARG A 976 12.31 -37.54 -48.60
C ARG A 976 13.17 -38.45 -49.49
N GLY A 977 14.44 -38.10 -49.70
CA GLY A 977 15.40 -38.92 -50.44
C GLY A 977 15.63 -40.30 -49.80
N SER A 978 15.82 -40.35 -48.48
CA SER A 978 16.02 -41.59 -47.73
C SER A 978 14.78 -42.50 -47.70
N ILE A 979 13.57 -41.95 -47.62
CA ILE A 979 12.32 -42.75 -47.71
C ILE A 979 12.22 -43.43 -49.10
N GLY A 980 12.60 -42.72 -50.16
CA GLY A 980 12.58 -43.24 -51.53
C GLY A 980 13.62 -44.34 -51.81
N SER A 981 14.77 -44.34 -51.12
CA SER A 981 15.73 -45.45 -51.21
C SER A 981 15.26 -46.68 -50.41
N LEU A 982 14.72 -46.48 -49.21
CA LEU A 982 14.18 -47.57 -48.36
C LEU A 982 13.03 -48.34 -49.04
N ASN A 983 12.15 -47.65 -49.77
CA ASN A 983 11.05 -48.30 -50.51
C ASN A 983 11.54 -49.17 -51.66
N ARG A 984 12.56 -48.72 -52.41
CA ARG A 984 13.17 -49.52 -53.48
C ARG A 984 13.85 -50.77 -52.94
N GLU A 985 14.58 -50.62 -51.84
CA GLU A 985 15.24 -51.72 -51.15
C GLU A 985 14.24 -52.73 -50.58
N GLY A 986 13.14 -52.27 -49.97
CA GLY A 986 12.07 -53.12 -49.45
C GLY A 986 11.39 -53.98 -50.53
N ARG A 987 11.07 -53.39 -51.70
CA ARG A 987 10.48 -54.13 -52.83
C ARG A 987 11.38 -55.25 -53.33
N GLN A 988 12.67 -54.96 -53.51
CA GLN A 988 13.63 -55.94 -54.01
C GLN A 988 13.80 -57.12 -53.04
N ARG A 989 13.91 -56.85 -51.74
CA ARG A 989 14.07 -57.90 -50.72
C ARG A 989 12.82 -58.75 -50.54
N LEU A 990 11.62 -58.17 -50.63
CA LEU A 990 10.36 -58.92 -50.50
C LEU A 990 10.18 -59.92 -51.66
N LEU A 991 10.43 -59.49 -52.90
CA LEU A 991 10.33 -60.35 -54.08
C LEU A 991 11.34 -61.50 -54.03
N ALA A 992 12.59 -61.21 -53.65
CA ALA A 992 13.62 -62.24 -53.49
C ALA A 992 13.25 -63.28 -52.40
N ALA A 993 12.67 -62.83 -51.29
CA ALA A 993 12.21 -63.72 -50.23
C ALA A 993 10.99 -64.55 -50.64
N PHE A 994 10.03 -63.97 -51.38
CA PHE A 994 8.88 -64.69 -51.93
C PHE A 994 9.32 -65.89 -52.78
N GLU A 995 10.23 -65.67 -53.73
CA GLU A 995 10.76 -66.72 -54.60
C GLU A 995 11.49 -67.82 -53.81
N ALA A 996 12.31 -67.42 -52.83
CA ALA A 996 13.05 -68.36 -51.99
C ALA A 996 12.13 -69.20 -51.09
N VAL A 997 11.14 -68.57 -50.44
CA VAL A 997 10.18 -69.26 -49.56
C VAL A 997 9.29 -70.21 -50.36
N ASP A 998 8.79 -69.79 -51.52
CA ASP A 998 7.98 -70.64 -52.41
C ASP A 998 8.76 -71.88 -52.86
N GLY A 999 10.05 -71.71 -53.21
CA GLY A 999 10.95 -72.81 -53.56
C GLY A 999 11.17 -73.80 -52.42
N HIS A 1000 11.43 -73.32 -51.20
CA HIS A 1000 11.58 -74.18 -50.02
C HIS A 1000 10.27 -74.87 -49.63
N PHE A 1001 9.15 -74.16 -49.69
CA PHE A 1001 7.82 -74.69 -49.40
C PHE A 1001 7.45 -75.84 -50.36
N ARG A 1002 7.62 -75.66 -51.67
CA ARG A 1002 7.43 -76.71 -52.70
C ARG A 1002 8.20 -77.99 -52.37
N ARG A 1003 9.48 -77.84 -52.03
CA ARG A 1003 10.37 -78.96 -51.73
C ARG A 1003 9.96 -79.69 -50.44
N LEU A 1004 9.77 -78.95 -49.35
CA LEU A 1004 9.40 -79.51 -48.04
C LEU A 1004 8.02 -80.18 -48.07
N PHE A 1005 7.06 -79.58 -48.78
CA PHE A 1005 5.74 -80.17 -48.95
C PHE A 1005 5.83 -81.53 -49.67
N THR A 1006 6.59 -81.60 -50.76
CA THR A 1006 6.77 -82.85 -51.53
C THR A 1006 7.43 -83.94 -50.67
N THR A 1007 8.40 -83.58 -49.83
CA THR A 1007 9.08 -84.50 -48.92
C THR A 1007 8.17 -85.00 -47.79
N LEU A 1008 7.39 -84.13 -47.15
CA LEU A 1008 6.50 -84.51 -46.04
C LEU A 1008 5.32 -85.40 -46.47
N PHE A 1009 4.81 -85.19 -47.69
CA PHE A 1009 3.69 -85.95 -48.24
C PHE A 1009 4.11 -87.13 -49.14
N ASN A 1010 5.42 -87.36 -49.36
CA ASN A 1010 5.97 -88.34 -50.31
C ASN A 1010 5.35 -88.20 -51.73
N GLY A 1011 5.10 -86.96 -52.17
CA GLY A 1011 4.42 -86.62 -53.43
C GLY A 1011 3.52 -85.37 -53.31
N GLY A 1012 2.83 -85.01 -54.39
CA GLY A 1012 1.95 -83.80 -54.45
C GLY A 1012 2.67 -82.54 -54.94
N GLN A 1013 1.96 -81.40 -54.98
CA GLN A 1013 2.50 -80.09 -55.36
C GLN A 1013 1.87 -78.99 -54.50
N ALA A 1014 2.63 -77.97 -54.12
CA ALA A 1014 2.10 -76.79 -53.44
C ALA A 1014 2.91 -75.55 -53.82
N HIS A 1015 2.30 -74.37 -53.90
CA HIS A 1015 2.99 -73.10 -54.17
C HIS A 1015 2.29 -71.91 -53.51
N LEU A 1016 2.99 -70.78 -53.46
CA LEU A 1016 2.53 -69.50 -52.96
C LEU A 1016 2.14 -68.56 -54.10
N GLU A 1017 1.12 -67.74 -53.89
CA GLU A 1017 0.65 -66.74 -54.87
C GLU A 1017 0.39 -65.39 -54.18
N LEU A 1018 0.83 -64.29 -54.82
CA LEU A 1018 0.52 -62.92 -54.38
C LEU A 1018 -0.77 -62.44 -55.05
N ILE A 1019 -1.73 -61.99 -54.25
CA ILE A 1019 -3.08 -61.58 -54.67
C ILE A 1019 -3.37 -60.12 -54.28
N ASP A 1020 -4.49 -59.56 -54.72
CA ASP A 1020 -5.04 -58.23 -54.34
C ASP A 1020 -4.31 -56.95 -54.83
N SER A 1021 -3.02 -56.96 -55.19
CA SER A 1021 -2.31 -55.76 -55.71
C SER A 1021 -1.11 -56.09 -56.58
N ASP A 1022 -0.79 -55.20 -57.53
CA ASP A 1022 0.43 -55.27 -58.37
C ASP A 1022 1.69 -54.78 -57.63
N ASP A 1023 1.56 -54.01 -56.55
CA ASP A 1023 2.71 -53.65 -55.69
C ASP A 1023 2.96 -54.78 -54.68
N PRO A 1024 4.14 -55.45 -54.70
CA PRO A 1024 4.46 -56.51 -53.76
C PRO A 1024 4.35 -56.11 -52.29
N LEU A 1025 4.55 -54.81 -51.98
CA LEU A 1025 4.42 -54.28 -50.62
C LEU A 1025 2.96 -54.06 -50.17
N GLU A 1026 1.97 -54.21 -51.05
CA GLU A 1026 0.55 -54.04 -50.75
C GLU A 1026 -0.31 -55.28 -51.05
N ALA A 1027 0.26 -56.31 -51.71
CA ALA A 1027 -0.41 -57.58 -52.03
C ALA A 1027 -0.78 -58.43 -50.79
N GLY A 1028 -1.59 -59.47 -50.95
CA GLY A 1028 -1.83 -60.54 -49.97
C GLY A 1028 -1.15 -61.86 -50.38
N LEU A 1029 -0.88 -62.78 -49.44
CA LEU A 1029 -0.24 -64.08 -49.73
C LEU A 1029 -1.23 -65.25 -49.57
N GLU A 1030 -1.50 -65.98 -50.65
CA GLU A 1030 -2.37 -67.17 -50.67
C GLU A 1030 -1.54 -68.48 -50.80
N ILE A 1031 -2.06 -69.58 -50.24
CA ILE A 1031 -1.36 -70.87 -50.21
C ILE A 1031 -2.17 -71.89 -51.02
N MET A 1032 -1.57 -72.39 -52.09
CA MET A 1032 -2.19 -73.37 -52.99
C MET A 1032 -1.53 -74.72 -52.80
N ALA A 1033 -2.27 -75.74 -52.38
CA ALA A 1033 -1.71 -77.06 -52.09
C ALA A 1033 -2.53 -78.20 -52.72
N GLN A 1034 -1.81 -79.22 -53.17
CA GLN A 1034 -2.33 -80.41 -53.83
C GLN A 1034 -1.68 -81.67 -53.22
N PRO A 1035 -2.28 -82.25 -52.16
CA PRO A 1035 -1.85 -83.53 -51.61
C PRO A 1035 -2.00 -84.68 -52.64
N PRO A 1036 -1.26 -85.79 -52.47
CA PRO A 1036 -1.33 -86.95 -53.37
C PRO A 1036 -2.76 -87.45 -53.57
N GLY A 1037 -3.25 -87.46 -54.80
CA GLY A 1037 -4.60 -87.94 -55.15
C GLY A 1037 -5.75 -86.91 -55.06
N LYS A 1038 -5.49 -85.65 -54.70
CA LYS A 1038 -6.48 -84.55 -54.66
C LYS A 1038 -6.22 -83.46 -55.70
N LYS A 1039 -7.19 -82.57 -55.92
CA LYS A 1039 -7.06 -81.39 -56.80
C LYS A 1039 -6.45 -80.22 -56.02
N LEU A 1040 -5.80 -79.30 -56.74
CA LEU A 1040 -5.24 -78.07 -56.19
C LEU A 1040 -6.36 -77.23 -55.54
N ALA A 1041 -6.20 -76.89 -54.27
CA ALA A 1041 -7.14 -76.06 -53.52
C ALA A 1041 -6.41 -75.15 -52.54
N ALA A 1042 -7.08 -74.07 -52.12
CA ALA A 1042 -6.59 -73.21 -51.05
C ALA A 1042 -6.54 -73.98 -49.72
N LEU A 1043 -5.59 -73.63 -48.84
CA LEU A 1043 -5.32 -74.29 -47.55
C LEU A 1043 -6.59 -74.56 -46.70
N THR A 1044 -7.55 -73.64 -46.71
CA THR A 1044 -8.80 -73.70 -45.93
C THR A 1044 -9.72 -74.86 -46.31
N LEU A 1045 -9.52 -75.50 -47.49
CA LEU A 1045 -10.36 -76.57 -48.03
C LEU A 1045 -9.78 -77.98 -47.84
N LEU A 1046 -8.65 -78.13 -47.14
CA LEU A 1046 -7.98 -79.41 -46.88
C LEU A 1046 -8.44 -80.11 -45.58
N SER A 1047 -8.11 -81.40 -45.40
CA SER A 1047 -8.41 -82.14 -44.15
C SER A 1047 -7.53 -81.66 -42.99
N GLY A 1048 -8.01 -81.73 -41.73
CA GLY A 1048 -7.31 -81.17 -40.56
C GLY A 1048 -5.85 -81.63 -40.36
N GLY A 1049 -5.54 -82.90 -40.63
CA GLY A 1049 -4.15 -83.41 -40.59
C GLY A 1049 -3.29 -82.94 -41.77
N GLU A 1050 -3.90 -82.77 -42.95
CA GLU A 1050 -3.22 -82.23 -44.15
C GLU A 1050 -2.95 -80.72 -43.99
N GLN A 1051 -3.88 -79.98 -43.38
CA GLN A 1051 -3.70 -78.57 -43.05
C GLN A 1051 -2.53 -78.36 -42.08
N ALA A 1052 -2.42 -79.21 -41.04
CA ALA A 1052 -1.32 -79.15 -40.08
C ALA A 1052 0.03 -79.41 -40.75
N LEU A 1053 0.16 -80.47 -41.57
CA LEU A 1053 1.40 -80.78 -42.30
C LEU A 1053 1.75 -79.72 -43.36
N THR A 1054 0.76 -79.15 -44.04
CA THR A 1054 0.97 -78.06 -45.01
C THR A 1054 1.44 -76.79 -44.32
N ALA A 1055 0.85 -76.45 -43.16
CA ALA A 1055 1.27 -75.31 -42.35
C ALA A 1055 2.67 -75.51 -41.77
N VAL A 1056 3.01 -76.72 -41.35
CA VAL A 1056 4.37 -77.10 -40.91
C VAL A 1056 5.38 -76.93 -42.05
N ALA A 1057 5.07 -77.40 -43.26
CA ALA A 1057 5.91 -77.22 -44.45
C ALA A 1057 6.14 -75.74 -44.78
N LEU A 1058 5.11 -74.88 -44.60
CA LEU A 1058 5.22 -73.44 -44.81
C LEU A 1058 6.07 -72.76 -43.74
N ILE A 1059 5.82 -73.05 -42.46
CA ILE A 1059 6.60 -72.48 -41.34
C ILE A 1059 8.08 -72.81 -41.50
N PHE A 1060 8.41 -74.06 -41.85
CA PHE A 1060 9.79 -74.45 -42.11
C PHE A 1060 10.33 -73.89 -43.44
N GLY A 1061 9.48 -73.68 -44.44
CA GLY A 1061 9.85 -73.01 -45.70
C GLY A 1061 10.25 -71.55 -45.48
N LEU A 1062 9.49 -70.80 -44.67
CA LEU A 1062 9.84 -69.44 -44.24
C LEU A 1062 11.14 -69.43 -43.44
N PHE A 1063 11.32 -70.42 -42.57
CA PHE A 1063 12.52 -70.53 -41.73
C PHE A 1063 13.80 -70.79 -42.55
N LEU A 1064 13.75 -71.61 -43.61
CA LEU A 1064 14.95 -71.94 -44.40
C LEU A 1064 15.48 -70.77 -45.23
N THR A 1065 14.64 -69.77 -45.55
CA THR A 1065 15.04 -68.59 -46.32
C THR A 1065 15.94 -67.65 -45.52
N ASN A 1066 15.71 -67.55 -44.21
CA ASN A 1066 16.56 -66.78 -43.30
C ASN A 1066 16.66 -67.51 -41.96
N PRO A 1067 17.65 -68.43 -41.81
CA PRO A 1067 17.69 -69.35 -40.68
C PRO A 1067 17.91 -68.60 -39.37
N ALA A 1068 16.90 -68.65 -38.51
CA ALA A 1068 16.96 -68.04 -37.18
C ALA A 1068 18.02 -68.71 -36.29
N PRO A 1069 18.70 -67.97 -35.40
CA PRO A 1069 19.67 -68.55 -34.45
C PRO A 1069 19.10 -69.55 -33.45
N ILE A 1070 17.78 -69.54 -33.24
CA ILE A 1070 17.07 -70.51 -32.42
C ILE A 1070 15.75 -70.88 -33.10
N CYS A 1071 15.38 -72.15 -33.00
CA CYS A 1071 14.04 -72.64 -33.35
C CYS A 1071 13.44 -73.30 -32.13
N VAL A 1072 12.29 -72.80 -31.66
CA VAL A 1072 11.58 -73.36 -30.51
C VAL A 1072 10.22 -73.90 -30.96
N LEU A 1073 9.98 -75.20 -30.74
CA LEU A 1073 8.76 -75.89 -31.13
C LEU A 1073 8.05 -76.41 -29.88
N ASP A 1074 6.86 -75.92 -29.58
CA ASP A 1074 6.07 -76.30 -28.40
C ASP A 1074 4.86 -77.15 -28.81
N GLU A 1075 4.92 -78.46 -28.52
CA GLU A 1075 3.86 -79.45 -28.77
C GLU A 1075 3.36 -79.48 -30.23
N VAL A 1076 4.27 -79.27 -31.19
CA VAL A 1076 3.99 -79.28 -32.64
C VAL A 1076 3.58 -80.67 -33.15
N ASP A 1077 3.97 -81.71 -32.43
CA ASP A 1077 3.68 -83.12 -32.65
C ASP A 1077 2.30 -83.56 -32.12
N ALA A 1078 1.64 -82.77 -31.27
CA ALA A 1078 0.35 -83.12 -30.67
C ALA A 1078 -0.82 -83.37 -31.66
N PRO A 1079 -0.94 -82.65 -32.80
CA PRO A 1079 -2.00 -82.90 -33.79
C PRO A 1079 -1.61 -83.93 -34.87
N LEU A 1080 -0.44 -84.57 -34.78
CA LEU A 1080 0.06 -85.55 -35.76
C LEU A 1080 -0.18 -86.98 -35.27
N ASP A 1081 -0.42 -87.91 -36.20
CA ASP A 1081 -0.43 -89.35 -35.91
C ASP A 1081 0.99 -89.93 -35.92
N ASP A 1082 1.19 -91.13 -35.37
CA ASP A 1082 2.53 -91.72 -35.17
C ASP A 1082 3.36 -91.78 -36.47
N ALA A 1083 2.72 -92.07 -37.61
CA ALA A 1083 3.38 -92.14 -38.91
C ALA A 1083 3.85 -90.76 -39.44
N ASN A 1084 3.12 -89.68 -39.15
CA ASN A 1084 3.53 -88.33 -39.53
C ASN A 1084 4.46 -87.69 -38.49
N VAL A 1085 4.44 -88.13 -37.23
CA VAL A 1085 5.44 -87.76 -36.21
C VAL A 1085 6.83 -88.25 -36.62
N GLU A 1086 6.96 -89.46 -37.17
CA GLU A 1086 8.23 -89.99 -37.66
C GLU A 1086 8.80 -89.15 -38.83
N ARG A 1087 7.95 -88.78 -39.80
CA ARG A 1087 8.33 -87.88 -40.92
C ARG A 1087 8.74 -86.49 -40.45
N PHE A 1088 8.09 -85.99 -39.41
CA PHE A 1088 8.45 -84.73 -38.77
C PHE A 1088 9.82 -84.82 -38.07
N CYS A 1089 10.11 -85.93 -37.38
CA CYS A 1089 11.43 -86.17 -36.79
C CYS A 1089 12.54 -86.29 -37.85
N ASP A 1090 12.30 -87.00 -38.96
CA ASP A 1090 13.27 -87.10 -40.07
C ASP A 1090 13.56 -85.74 -40.71
N LEU A 1091 12.54 -84.89 -40.82
CA LEU A 1091 12.71 -83.51 -41.28
C LEU A 1091 13.59 -82.71 -40.31
N LEU A 1092 13.37 -82.83 -38.99
CA LEU A 1092 14.18 -82.14 -37.99
C LEU A 1092 15.66 -82.58 -38.05
N ASP A 1093 15.94 -83.87 -38.23
CA ASP A 1093 17.30 -84.38 -38.39
C ASP A 1093 17.97 -83.82 -39.65
N ALA A 1094 17.24 -83.78 -40.78
CA ALA A 1094 17.73 -83.18 -42.02
C ALA A 1094 18.02 -81.68 -41.87
N MET A 1095 17.20 -80.96 -41.10
CA MET A 1095 17.38 -79.53 -40.85
C MET A 1095 18.55 -79.24 -39.91
N VAL A 1096 18.79 -80.07 -38.90
CA VAL A 1096 19.98 -79.99 -38.02
C VAL A 1096 21.27 -80.19 -38.81
N ALA A 1097 21.26 -81.05 -39.83
CA ALA A 1097 22.43 -81.25 -40.72
C ALA A 1097 22.65 -80.08 -41.69
N GLN A 1098 21.59 -79.37 -42.09
CA GLN A 1098 21.65 -78.31 -43.10
C GLN A 1098 21.81 -76.89 -42.53
N THR A 1099 21.50 -76.68 -41.23
CA THR A 1099 21.48 -75.35 -40.60
C THR A 1099 22.31 -75.32 -39.32
N GLN A 1100 22.86 -74.16 -38.97
CA GLN A 1100 23.52 -73.94 -37.68
C GLN A 1100 22.54 -73.53 -36.56
N THR A 1101 21.24 -73.69 -36.79
CA THR A 1101 20.19 -73.31 -35.84
C THR A 1101 20.18 -74.24 -34.63
N ARG A 1102 19.92 -73.67 -33.45
CA ARG A 1102 19.75 -74.43 -32.22
C ARG A 1102 18.27 -74.75 -32.01
N TYR A 1103 17.92 -76.03 -31.90
CA TYR A 1103 16.54 -76.48 -31.82
C TYR A 1103 16.17 -76.81 -30.37
N LEU A 1104 15.06 -76.22 -29.89
CA LEU A 1104 14.48 -76.45 -28.58
C LEU A 1104 13.06 -77.00 -28.77
N ILE A 1105 12.83 -78.25 -28.41
CA ILE A 1105 11.56 -78.93 -28.69
C ILE A 1105 10.90 -79.33 -27.38
N VAL A 1106 9.73 -78.77 -27.09
CA VAL A 1106 8.89 -79.20 -25.98
C VAL A 1106 7.95 -80.28 -26.50
N THR A 1107 8.11 -81.50 -26.02
CA THR A 1107 7.31 -82.66 -26.47
C THR A 1107 6.95 -83.58 -25.30
N HIS A 1108 5.83 -84.27 -25.43
CA HIS A 1108 5.43 -85.39 -24.58
C HIS A 1108 5.35 -86.72 -25.37
N ASN A 1109 5.68 -86.73 -26.66
CA ASN A 1109 5.66 -87.90 -27.52
C ASN A 1109 6.96 -88.71 -27.39
N ALA A 1110 6.83 -90.01 -27.11
CA ALA A 1110 7.96 -90.91 -26.91
C ALA A 1110 8.87 -91.03 -28.15
N VAL A 1111 8.31 -90.99 -29.37
CA VAL A 1111 9.07 -91.08 -30.63
C VAL A 1111 9.96 -89.86 -30.82
N SER A 1112 9.42 -88.66 -30.57
CA SER A 1112 10.18 -87.42 -30.66
C SER A 1112 11.23 -87.32 -29.55
N MET A 1113 10.94 -87.78 -28.33
CA MET A 1113 11.93 -87.80 -27.23
C MET A 1113 13.14 -88.67 -27.52
N ALA A 1114 12.94 -89.84 -28.15
CA ALA A 1114 14.02 -90.78 -28.47
C ALA A 1114 15.00 -90.25 -29.52
N ARG A 1115 14.59 -89.26 -30.33
CA ARG A 1115 15.42 -88.61 -31.36
C ARG A 1115 16.16 -87.35 -30.85
N MET A 1116 16.01 -86.98 -29.58
CA MET A 1116 16.66 -85.79 -29.03
C MET A 1116 18.12 -86.07 -28.67
N HIS A 1117 19.01 -85.10 -28.91
CA HIS A 1117 20.42 -85.23 -28.53
C HIS A 1117 20.60 -85.00 -27.01
N ARG A 1118 19.77 -84.13 -26.43
CA ARG A 1118 19.77 -83.76 -25.00
C ARG A 1118 18.35 -83.62 -24.51
N LEU A 1119 18.08 -84.02 -23.25
CA LEU A 1119 16.77 -83.84 -22.62
C LEU A 1119 16.89 -83.03 -21.33
N PHE A 1120 16.08 -81.98 -21.20
CA PHE A 1120 15.86 -81.25 -19.96
C PHE A 1120 14.49 -81.62 -19.40
N GLY A 1121 14.48 -82.33 -18.28
CA GLY A 1121 13.29 -82.63 -17.50
C GLY A 1121 12.87 -81.42 -16.66
N VAL A 1122 11.63 -80.98 -16.80
CA VAL A 1122 11.00 -80.02 -15.90
C VAL A 1122 10.15 -80.79 -14.89
N THR A 1123 10.56 -80.76 -13.63
CA THR A 1123 9.85 -81.43 -12.53
C THR A 1123 9.25 -80.41 -11.57
N MET A 1124 8.14 -80.76 -10.93
CA MET A 1124 7.56 -80.00 -9.83
C MET A 1124 7.85 -80.73 -8.54
N VAL A 1125 8.92 -80.32 -7.84
CA VAL A 1125 9.27 -80.88 -6.53
C VAL A 1125 8.32 -80.33 -5.46
N GLU A 1126 7.89 -79.08 -5.61
CA GLU A 1126 6.85 -78.42 -4.80
C GLU A 1126 5.70 -78.01 -5.74
N GLN A 1127 4.44 -78.09 -5.27
CA GLN A 1127 3.28 -77.72 -6.08
C GLN A 1127 3.37 -76.23 -6.46
N GLY A 1128 3.47 -75.94 -7.77
CA GLY A 1128 3.61 -74.57 -8.29
C GLY A 1128 5.05 -74.05 -8.46
N VAL A 1129 6.07 -74.85 -8.12
CA VAL A 1129 7.50 -74.50 -8.32
C VAL A 1129 8.18 -75.51 -9.25
N SER A 1130 8.56 -75.03 -10.43
CA SER A 1130 9.28 -75.80 -11.45
C SER A 1130 10.79 -75.81 -11.18
N ARG A 1131 11.43 -76.97 -11.35
CA ARG A 1131 12.88 -77.14 -11.34
C ARG A 1131 13.35 -77.85 -12.61
N LEU A 1132 14.44 -77.37 -13.20
CA LEU A 1132 15.07 -77.95 -14.39
C LEU A 1132 16.09 -79.02 -13.98
N VAL A 1133 16.03 -80.19 -14.61
CA VAL A 1133 16.97 -81.31 -14.45
C VAL A 1133 17.48 -81.69 -15.84
N SER A 1134 18.79 -81.86 -16.04
CA SER A 1134 19.37 -82.16 -17.35
C SER A 1134 19.84 -83.60 -17.45
N VAL A 1135 19.56 -84.27 -18.57
CA VAL A 1135 20.10 -85.58 -18.94
C VAL A 1135 20.66 -85.48 -20.36
N ASN A 1136 21.93 -85.84 -20.56
CA ASN A 1136 22.54 -85.90 -21.89
C ASN A 1136 22.43 -87.33 -22.43
N LEU A 1137 21.59 -87.53 -23.45
CA LEU A 1137 21.33 -88.86 -24.02
C LEU A 1137 22.53 -89.40 -24.80
N GLN A 1138 23.28 -88.54 -25.51
CA GLN A 1138 24.50 -88.95 -26.21
C GLN A 1138 25.60 -89.42 -25.24
N SER A 1139 25.71 -88.79 -24.07
CA SER A 1139 26.65 -89.23 -23.03
C SER A 1139 26.24 -90.56 -22.40
N ALA A 1140 24.93 -90.81 -22.27
CA ALA A 1140 24.40 -92.06 -21.76
C ALA A 1140 24.55 -93.22 -22.77
N GLU A 1141 24.31 -92.98 -24.06
CA GLU A 1141 24.60 -93.96 -25.14
C GLU A 1141 26.10 -94.25 -25.27
N ALA A 1142 26.97 -93.24 -25.12
CA ALA A 1142 28.42 -93.44 -25.12
C ALA A 1142 28.94 -94.20 -23.87
N LEU A 1143 28.27 -94.07 -22.72
CA LEU A 1143 28.54 -94.84 -21.50
C LEU A 1143 28.05 -96.29 -21.63
N LEU A 1144 26.87 -96.51 -22.21
CA LEU A 1144 26.31 -97.84 -22.52
C LEU A 1144 27.04 -98.58 -23.64
N ALA A 1145 27.72 -97.86 -24.54
CA ALA A 1145 28.60 -98.44 -25.56
C ALA A 1145 30.04 -98.69 -25.07
N ALA A 1146 30.39 -98.20 -23.87
CA ALA A 1146 31.68 -98.39 -23.21
C ALA A 1146 31.67 -99.46 -22.09
N GLU A 1147 30.48 -99.89 -21.64
CA GLU A 1147 30.23 -101.17 -20.96
C GLU A 1147 30.00 -102.29 -21.97
#